data_AF-A0AAJ2RVU9-F1
#
_entry.id   AF-A0AAJ2RVU9-F1
#
_cell.length_a   1.000
_cell.length_b   1.000
_cell.length_c   1.000
_cell.angle_alpha   90.00
_cell.angle_beta   90.00
_cell.angle_gamma   90.00
#
_symmetry.space_group_name_H-M   'P 1'
#
loop_
_entity.id
_entity.type
_entity.pdbx_description
1 polymer ?
#
loop_
_entity_poly.entity_id
_entity_poly.type
_entity_poly.pdbx_seq_one_letter_code
_entity_poly.pdbx_strand_id
1 'polypeptide(L)'
;MSRHKSRRSSLVKQANNTFETPSNSHATRLSKGDILLKSGKYLEAVAEYQKLIDENRANHEVYGRLSEAKYRLGGVQEAETLLAIALEIEPNYAEAHHGMAYLLHQRRQNQQALTHIQTACRLVSSKAEYFSLQGMVLVALHQHSEALRSYEKGLQISPGYASLWNNYGNALNDLGRIDESMAAYRKALELPNSSRFAFSNLLTTAHYHPGMSEKDILEIIKQWDTRYTPSTGSRRPETDKITERKLKIGMISDGFRSHPVGQMIISVLEGCRNKQFEFFFYSTNNHEDHITIRFKEVADVFLSVEYMSDEQLENRILEDKIDILFDLSGHNAGNRILVIANAPAPIIVKWVGGLINTTGVSSIDYLISDSVETPLGVDENYTENIVRLPDDYICYTPPRYMPSVLSLPASKNKYITFGCFNNATKLNDKLLVQWSKLMHELPSSKLYLKSMQLGNHEMRERIINLMEAEGVSADRLRIEGPSPHIELLQCYNDVDISLDPWPYSGGLTTCESLLMGVPVVSFPGPTFAGRHSATHLINAGMPELVVNSWQEYRERVLELASDLDSLATIRQHLRQVLLESPVCNAPRFAKHFTNAMRAIWQRHCEGKQPAALTFDKTGQAQFADEETPVDIVYAESMEPEAAGFKWSLSSKIIALDNGSRLVVEKGIDTLRQLNSFGIVTFDPASQVTNPERFEGSNDVQVFTHAVLGDGNQATLYSCLDPAMSSTLEPLPIGQQHGASPSGTNVLAKLPINTIALDRIEGLESLDWLILDHLSDSTAILENGEKALKDTLIIQVRIAFQPTHQRQPNLAEVQHWMSRHGFRFYRFNNEQHRSHLPESVAEKQRQATELHSADAVFLPSYERMAELSDNQRTKLAFLLHTVYGIKDMAYLVLAEVDLEKAEEYLVEEGLIALKQEPQIESTTFSKDKAELPDEAAKFPLPDAPHMSTAERKLFKRGLKKAKQYFEFGSGGSTVWAVKEGLTVQGVESDANWVNALKDKLGEQCQVEAVDIGATKAWGFPVSMDAADKFPAYSQAIAKYSQPFDFILVDGRFRVACTMSAILHILDYSDEASDARIFIHDFWNRPHYHVVLQFLETVEKVETAGLFKISKNINREKVVSIWEQYANQPQ
;
A
#
# COMPACT_ATOMS: atom_id res chain seq x y z
N MET A 1 7.65 5.06 -45.71
CA MET A 1 6.34 5.62 -45.27
C MET A 1 5.37 6.10 -46.36
N SER A 2 5.69 6.21 -47.67
CA SER A 2 4.71 6.74 -48.66
C SER A 2 3.76 5.72 -49.32
N ARG A 3 4.00 4.40 -49.20
CA ARG A 3 3.13 3.37 -49.82
C ARG A 3 1.93 2.91 -48.96
N HIS A 4 1.96 3.10 -47.64
CA HIS A 4 0.83 2.70 -46.75
C HIS A 4 -0.25 3.77 -46.56
N LYS A 5 0.10 5.07 -46.62
CA LYS A 5 -0.89 6.17 -46.65
C LYS A 5 -1.74 6.16 -47.93
N SER A 6 -1.19 5.68 -49.04
CA SER A 6 -1.87 5.57 -50.35
C SER A 6 -2.99 4.52 -50.36
N ARG A 7 -2.84 3.38 -49.68
CA ARG A 7 -3.88 2.32 -49.62
C ARG A 7 -5.07 2.68 -48.72
N ARG A 8 -4.83 3.41 -47.62
CA ARG A 8 -5.92 3.90 -46.73
C ARG A 8 -6.74 5.02 -47.37
N SER A 9 -6.11 5.92 -48.14
CA SER A 9 -6.86 6.96 -48.86
C SER A 9 -7.55 6.43 -50.12
N SER A 10 -7.02 5.37 -50.76
CA SER A 10 -7.66 4.79 -51.96
C SER A 10 -8.97 4.07 -51.64
N LEU A 11 -9.10 3.42 -50.47
CA LEU A 11 -10.34 2.78 -50.03
C LEU A 11 -11.45 3.80 -49.74
N VAL A 12 -11.09 4.95 -49.17
CA VAL A 12 -12.03 6.07 -48.90
C VAL A 12 -12.45 6.78 -50.21
N LYS A 13 -11.53 6.93 -51.17
CA LYS A 13 -11.86 7.49 -52.50
C LYS A 13 -12.64 6.53 -53.39
N GLN A 14 -12.40 5.22 -53.30
CA GLN A 14 -13.23 4.23 -54.01
C GLN A 14 -14.64 4.20 -53.46
N ALA A 15 -14.81 4.29 -52.13
CA ALA A 15 -16.14 4.38 -51.51
C ALA A 15 -16.90 5.64 -51.92
N ASN A 16 -16.26 6.80 -52.07
CA ASN A 16 -16.97 8.03 -52.47
C ASN A 16 -17.38 8.07 -53.95
N ASN A 17 -16.78 7.25 -54.82
CA ASN A 17 -17.03 7.29 -56.28
C ASN A 17 -17.92 6.14 -56.81
N THR A 18 -18.49 5.27 -55.96
CA THR A 18 -19.33 4.13 -56.42
C THR A 18 -20.81 4.20 -56.03
N PHE A 19 -21.29 5.25 -55.36
CA PHE A 19 -22.67 5.28 -54.85
C PHE A 19 -23.52 6.41 -55.48
N GLU A 20 -23.73 6.32 -56.80
CA GLU A 20 -24.84 6.99 -57.48
C GLU A 20 -25.68 5.95 -58.23
N THR A 21 -26.41 5.11 -57.50
CA THR A 21 -27.63 4.46 -58.02
C THR A 21 -28.65 4.29 -56.88
N PRO A 22 -29.94 4.64 -57.08
CA PRO A 22 -30.97 4.63 -56.05
C PRO A 22 -31.60 3.24 -55.91
N SER A 23 -30.82 2.25 -55.49
CA SER A 23 -31.35 0.97 -55.02
C SER A 23 -30.75 0.63 -53.65
N ASN A 24 -31.55 0.85 -52.61
CA ASN A 24 -31.37 0.45 -51.21
C ASN A 24 -30.53 1.38 -50.30
N SER A 25 -31.11 2.53 -49.90
CA SER A 25 -30.51 3.52 -48.98
C SER A 25 -30.06 2.93 -47.63
N HIS A 26 -30.76 1.92 -47.13
CA HIS A 26 -30.46 1.25 -45.86
C HIS A 26 -29.13 0.47 -45.92
N ALA A 27 -28.95 -0.38 -46.93
CA ALA A 27 -27.74 -1.21 -47.07
C ALA A 27 -26.48 -0.36 -47.28
N THR A 28 -26.59 0.71 -48.08
CA THR A 28 -25.49 1.66 -48.30
C THR A 28 -25.09 2.37 -47.01
N ARG A 29 -26.06 2.77 -46.18
CA ARG A 29 -25.78 3.45 -44.91
C ARG A 29 -25.23 2.50 -43.84
N LEU A 30 -25.73 1.28 -43.77
CA LEU A 30 -25.17 0.24 -42.88
C LEU A 30 -23.71 -0.06 -43.25
N SER A 31 -23.42 -0.24 -44.54
CA SER A 31 -22.04 -0.43 -45.01
C SER A 31 -21.14 0.76 -44.69
N LYS A 32 -21.65 1.99 -44.78
CA LYS A 32 -20.91 3.20 -44.39
C LYS A 32 -20.61 3.20 -42.90
N GLY A 33 -21.59 2.89 -42.05
CA GLY A 33 -21.41 2.73 -40.61
C GLY A 33 -20.33 1.70 -40.28
N ASP A 34 -20.37 0.54 -40.91
CA ASP A 34 -19.40 -0.54 -40.69
C ASP A 34 -17.97 -0.17 -41.12
N ILE A 35 -17.82 0.60 -42.20
CA ILE A 35 -16.53 1.13 -42.63
C ILE A 35 -16.00 2.16 -41.62
N LEU A 36 -16.86 3.04 -41.11
CA LEU A 36 -16.48 4.04 -40.10
C LEU A 36 -16.08 3.37 -38.78
N LEU A 37 -16.83 2.36 -38.35
CA LEU A 37 -16.54 1.54 -37.18
C LEU A 37 -15.17 0.87 -37.30
N LYS A 38 -14.90 0.19 -38.42
CA LYS A 38 -13.60 -0.44 -38.73
C LYS A 38 -12.45 0.57 -38.85
N SER A 39 -12.75 1.81 -39.21
CA SER A 39 -11.75 2.88 -39.37
C SER A 39 -11.46 3.66 -38.09
N GLY A 40 -12.07 3.28 -36.95
CA GLY A 40 -11.87 3.94 -35.66
C GLY A 40 -12.67 5.25 -35.49
N LYS A 41 -13.54 5.59 -36.44
CA LYS A 41 -14.35 6.82 -36.42
C LYS A 41 -15.67 6.58 -35.69
N TYR A 42 -15.59 6.25 -34.41
CA TYR A 42 -16.73 5.71 -33.65
C TYR A 42 -17.90 6.70 -33.52
N LEU A 43 -17.63 7.99 -33.29
CA LEU A 43 -18.67 9.03 -33.24
C LEU A 43 -19.45 9.15 -34.57
N GLU A 44 -18.74 9.10 -35.70
CA GLU A 44 -19.34 9.13 -37.02
C GLU A 44 -20.15 7.85 -37.30
N ALA A 45 -19.65 6.68 -36.87
CA ALA A 45 -20.35 5.41 -36.98
C ALA A 45 -21.66 5.40 -36.17
N VAL A 46 -21.61 5.87 -34.92
CA VAL A 46 -22.80 6.05 -34.05
C VAL A 46 -23.86 6.89 -34.76
N ALA A 47 -23.47 8.01 -35.37
CA ALA A 47 -24.41 8.89 -36.06
C ALA A 47 -25.09 8.21 -37.27
N GLU A 48 -24.38 7.34 -38.00
CA GLU A 48 -24.97 6.60 -39.11
C GLU A 48 -25.89 5.46 -38.63
N TYR A 49 -25.51 4.72 -37.58
CA TYR A 49 -26.36 3.68 -37.01
C TYR A 49 -27.62 4.23 -36.32
N GLN A 50 -27.53 5.39 -35.67
CA GLN A 50 -28.69 6.03 -35.05
C GLN A 50 -29.76 6.38 -36.09
N LYS A 51 -29.36 6.92 -37.24
CA LYS A 51 -30.30 7.20 -38.35
C LYS A 51 -30.99 5.94 -38.86
N LEU A 52 -30.31 4.80 -38.88
CA LEU A 52 -30.89 3.52 -39.29
C LEU A 52 -31.91 3.00 -38.27
N ILE A 53 -31.66 3.20 -36.96
CA ILE A 53 -32.63 2.89 -35.91
C ILE A 53 -33.85 3.80 -35.99
N ASP A 54 -33.65 5.08 -36.29
CA ASP A 54 -34.75 6.05 -36.43
C ASP A 54 -35.66 5.68 -37.63
N GLU A 55 -35.10 5.07 -38.68
CA GLU A 55 -35.84 4.54 -39.84
C GLU A 55 -36.54 3.21 -39.55
N ASN A 56 -35.90 2.31 -38.80
CA ASN A 56 -36.48 1.01 -38.41
C ASN A 56 -36.03 0.58 -37.00
N ARG A 57 -36.92 0.76 -36.02
CA ARG A 57 -36.67 0.41 -34.62
C ARG A 57 -36.69 -1.09 -34.32
N ALA A 58 -37.06 -1.94 -35.27
CA ALA A 58 -37.08 -3.40 -35.12
C ALA A 58 -35.84 -4.09 -35.73
N ASN A 59 -34.79 -3.34 -36.08
CA ASN A 59 -33.58 -3.90 -36.68
C ASN A 59 -32.52 -4.27 -35.62
N HIS A 60 -32.53 -5.53 -35.16
CA HIS A 60 -31.58 -6.05 -34.17
C HIS A 60 -30.10 -5.94 -34.59
N GLU A 61 -29.78 -6.07 -35.89
CA GLU A 61 -28.40 -5.98 -36.38
C GLU A 61 -27.80 -4.60 -36.17
N VAL A 62 -28.60 -3.54 -36.39
CA VAL A 62 -28.15 -2.15 -36.21
C VAL A 62 -27.93 -1.84 -34.73
N TYR A 63 -28.76 -2.35 -33.82
CA TYR A 63 -28.52 -2.24 -32.38
C TYR A 63 -27.21 -2.93 -31.96
N GLY A 64 -26.92 -4.12 -32.50
CA GLY A 64 -25.64 -4.80 -32.28
C GLY A 64 -24.44 -3.97 -32.75
N ARG A 65 -24.50 -3.38 -33.94
CA ARG A 65 -23.43 -2.51 -34.47
C ARG A 65 -23.28 -1.20 -33.70
N LEU A 66 -24.40 -0.58 -33.32
CA LEU A 66 -24.38 0.63 -32.50
C LEU A 66 -23.80 0.36 -31.11
N SER A 67 -24.14 -0.78 -30.51
CA SER A 67 -23.57 -1.21 -29.24
C SER A 67 -22.04 -1.28 -29.30
N GLU A 68 -21.49 -1.91 -30.34
CA GLU A 68 -20.03 -1.96 -30.54
C GLU A 68 -19.41 -0.56 -30.64
N ALA A 69 -20.02 0.34 -31.43
CA ALA A 69 -19.54 1.71 -31.58
C ALA A 69 -19.58 2.50 -30.27
N LYS A 70 -20.65 2.33 -29.47
CA LYS A 70 -20.81 2.96 -28.15
C LYS A 70 -19.85 2.42 -27.12
N TYR A 71 -19.63 1.10 -27.10
CA TYR A 71 -18.62 0.47 -26.26
C TYR A 71 -17.22 1.04 -26.53
N ARG A 72 -16.85 1.20 -27.80
CA ARG A 72 -15.55 1.80 -28.20
C ARG A 72 -15.37 3.26 -27.77
N LEU A 73 -16.46 3.95 -27.46
CA LEU A 73 -16.46 5.31 -26.91
C LEU A 73 -16.50 5.35 -25.37
N GLY A 74 -16.41 4.20 -24.69
CA GLY A 74 -16.48 4.09 -23.24
C GLY A 74 -17.91 3.99 -22.67
N GLY A 75 -18.93 3.97 -23.53
CA GLY A 75 -20.34 3.86 -23.14
C GLY A 75 -20.76 2.43 -22.81
N VAL A 76 -20.18 1.82 -21.77
CA VAL A 76 -20.39 0.39 -21.42
C VAL A 76 -21.86 0.09 -21.11
N GLN A 77 -22.52 0.91 -20.31
CA GLN A 77 -23.92 0.70 -19.92
C GLN A 77 -24.90 0.91 -21.09
N GLU A 78 -24.60 1.86 -21.97
CA GLU A 78 -25.36 2.06 -23.21
C GLU A 78 -25.21 0.85 -24.14
N ALA A 79 -23.99 0.34 -24.31
CA ALA A 79 -23.72 -0.84 -25.12
C ALA A 79 -24.49 -2.08 -24.61
N GLU A 80 -24.53 -2.29 -23.29
CA GLU A 80 -25.29 -3.39 -22.67
C GLU A 80 -26.79 -3.25 -22.94
N THR A 81 -27.35 -2.06 -22.73
CA THR A 81 -28.77 -1.77 -23.02
C THR A 81 -29.11 -2.05 -24.49
N LEU A 82 -28.25 -1.63 -25.42
CA LEU A 82 -28.45 -1.84 -26.86
C LEU A 82 -28.39 -3.33 -27.24
N LEU A 83 -27.51 -4.12 -26.60
CA LEU A 83 -27.46 -5.58 -26.79
C LEU A 83 -28.70 -6.27 -26.23
N ALA A 84 -29.21 -5.81 -25.08
CA ALA A 84 -30.45 -6.32 -24.51
C ALA A 84 -31.64 -6.06 -25.45
N ILE A 85 -31.76 -4.85 -26.01
CA ILE A 85 -32.79 -4.53 -27.02
C ILE A 85 -32.65 -5.43 -28.25
N ALA A 86 -31.42 -5.66 -28.73
CA ALA A 86 -31.19 -6.55 -29.88
C ALA A 86 -31.67 -7.98 -29.60
N LEU A 87 -31.46 -8.49 -28.38
CA LEU A 87 -31.89 -9.82 -27.94
C LEU A 87 -33.40 -9.91 -27.63
N GLU A 88 -34.04 -8.81 -27.24
CA GLU A 88 -35.51 -8.74 -27.12
C GLU A 88 -36.19 -8.84 -28.49
N ILE A 89 -35.60 -8.20 -29.52
CA ILE A 89 -36.09 -8.23 -30.90
C ILE A 89 -35.83 -9.59 -31.54
N GLU A 90 -34.61 -10.13 -31.41
CA GLU A 90 -34.21 -11.43 -31.95
C GLU A 90 -33.41 -12.23 -30.91
N PRO A 91 -34.07 -13.14 -30.16
CA PRO A 91 -33.41 -13.93 -29.11
C PRO A 91 -32.31 -14.87 -29.62
N ASN A 92 -32.26 -15.21 -30.91
CA ASN A 92 -31.20 -16.05 -31.48
C ASN A 92 -30.11 -15.23 -32.20
N TYR A 93 -29.94 -13.96 -31.86
CA TYR A 93 -28.91 -13.13 -32.46
C TYR A 93 -27.52 -13.39 -31.85
N ALA A 94 -26.70 -14.19 -32.56
CA ALA A 94 -25.42 -14.69 -32.06
C ALA A 94 -24.41 -13.58 -31.72
N GLU A 95 -24.32 -12.52 -32.53
CA GLU A 95 -23.44 -11.37 -32.27
C GLU A 95 -23.82 -10.63 -30.98
N ALA A 96 -25.12 -10.49 -30.68
CA ALA A 96 -25.54 -9.85 -29.44
C ALA A 96 -25.25 -10.73 -28.21
N HIS A 97 -25.44 -12.05 -28.32
CA HIS A 97 -24.98 -12.99 -27.28
C HIS A 97 -23.47 -12.90 -27.05
N HIS A 98 -22.66 -12.87 -28.11
CA HIS A 98 -21.22 -12.70 -28.01
C HIS A 98 -20.84 -11.36 -27.35
N GLY A 99 -21.45 -10.26 -27.78
CA GLY A 99 -21.24 -8.93 -27.19
C GLY A 99 -21.61 -8.90 -25.70
N MET A 100 -22.75 -9.48 -25.34
CA MET A 100 -23.20 -9.56 -23.95
C MET A 100 -22.24 -10.40 -23.10
N ALA A 101 -21.80 -11.56 -23.61
CA ALA A 101 -20.82 -12.38 -22.93
C ALA A 101 -19.50 -11.64 -22.68
N TYR A 102 -19.05 -10.85 -23.66
CA TYR A 102 -17.85 -10.05 -23.53
C TYR A 102 -18.00 -8.99 -22.42
N LEU A 103 -19.10 -8.24 -22.37
CA LEU A 103 -19.35 -7.24 -21.32
C LEU A 103 -19.47 -7.89 -19.93
N LEU A 104 -20.17 -9.01 -19.81
CA LEU A 104 -20.31 -9.76 -18.56
C LEU A 104 -18.95 -10.28 -18.06
N HIS A 105 -18.11 -10.77 -18.97
CA HIS A 105 -16.75 -11.22 -18.64
C HIS A 105 -15.90 -10.07 -18.08
N GLN A 106 -15.95 -8.88 -18.70
CA GLN A 106 -15.24 -7.69 -18.19
C GLN A 106 -15.71 -7.28 -16.78
N ARG A 107 -16.99 -7.51 -16.47
CA ARG A 107 -17.57 -7.30 -15.13
C ARG A 107 -17.33 -8.48 -14.17
N ARG A 108 -16.52 -9.47 -14.55
CA ARG A 108 -16.23 -10.71 -13.81
C ARG A 108 -17.46 -11.58 -13.52
N GLN A 109 -18.56 -11.38 -14.24
CA GLN A 109 -19.78 -12.20 -14.16
C GLN A 109 -19.67 -13.43 -15.08
N ASN A 110 -18.59 -14.21 -14.87
CA ASN A 110 -18.16 -15.23 -15.83
C ASN A 110 -19.17 -16.37 -16.03
N GLN A 111 -19.98 -16.70 -15.01
CA GLN A 111 -21.00 -17.75 -15.14
C GLN A 111 -22.14 -17.35 -16.10
N GLN A 112 -22.56 -16.08 -16.06
CA GLN A 112 -23.55 -15.55 -17.00
C GLN A 112 -22.93 -15.39 -18.38
N ALA A 113 -21.70 -14.88 -18.45
CA ALA A 113 -20.94 -14.79 -19.69
C ALA A 113 -20.85 -16.15 -20.40
N LEU A 114 -20.61 -17.23 -19.65
CA LEU A 114 -20.51 -18.59 -20.17
C LEU A 114 -21.81 -19.02 -20.88
N THR A 115 -22.97 -18.69 -20.30
CA THR A 115 -24.28 -19.03 -20.88
C THR A 115 -24.50 -18.32 -22.22
N HIS A 116 -24.20 -17.02 -22.28
CA HIS A 116 -24.32 -16.24 -23.51
C HIS A 116 -23.34 -16.71 -24.60
N ILE A 117 -22.07 -16.95 -24.25
CA ILE A 117 -21.08 -17.34 -25.25
C ILE A 117 -21.30 -18.77 -25.77
N GLN A 118 -21.75 -19.70 -24.93
CA GLN A 118 -22.17 -21.03 -25.37
C GLN A 118 -23.34 -20.96 -26.35
N THR A 119 -24.28 -20.03 -26.14
CA THR A 119 -25.38 -19.78 -27.06
C THR A 119 -24.87 -19.24 -28.39
N ALA A 120 -23.98 -18.25 -28.38
CA ALA A 120 -23.36 -17.72 -29.61
C ALA A 120 -22.62 -18.81 -30.40
N CYS A 121 -21.82 -19.66 -29.74
CA CYS A 121 -21.12 -20.79 -30.37
C CYS A 121 -22.06 -21.85 -30.96
N ARG A 122 -23.21 -22.10 -30.32
CA ARG A 122 -24.23 -23.04 -30.81
C ARG A 122 -24.96 -22.50 -32.03
N LEU A 123 -25.27 -21.20 -32.04
CA LEU A 123 -25.95 -20.53 -33.14
C LEU A 123 -25.04 -20.37 -34.37
N VAL A 124 -23.75 -20.07 -34.15
CA VAL A 124 -22.76 -19.93 -35.22
C VAL A 124 -21.48 -20.66 -34.85
N SER A 125 -21.31 -21.87 -35.38
CA SER A 125 -20.15 -22.72 -35.12
C SER A 125 -18.95 -22.45 -36.03
N SER A 126 -19.06 -21.50 -36.97
CA SER A 126 -18.02 -21.20 -37.97
C SER A 126 -17.18 -19.96 -37.64
N LYS A 127 -17.36 -19.35 -36.46
CA LYS A 127 -16.61 -18.15 -36.03
C LYS A 127 -15.61 -18.48 -34.93
N ALA A 128 -14.32 -18.34 -35.23
CA ALA A 128 -13.25 -18.65 -34.29
C ALA A 128 -13.21 -17.68 -33.09
N GLU A 129 -13.66 -16.43 -33.27
CA GLU A 129 -13.75 -15.40 -32.24
C GLU A 129 -14.65 -15.82 -31.08
N TYR A 130 -15.73 -16.54 -31.35
CA TYR A 130 -16.68 -16.98 -30.32
C TYR A 130 -16.04 -18.03 -29.42
N PHE A 131 -15.33 -18.98 -30.01
CA PHE A 131 -14.57 -19.99 -29.28
C PHE A 131 -13.39 -19.38 -28.50
N SER A 132 -12.77 -18.31 -29.02
CA SER A 132 -11.77 -17.53 -28.30
C SER A 132 -12.32 -16.96 -26.99
N LEU A 133 -13.44 -16.23 -27.07
CA LEU A 133 -14.08 -15.65 -25.88
C LEU A 133 -14.61 -16.73 -24.94
N GLN A 134 -15.15 -17.84 -25.48
CA GLN A 134 -15.57 -18.98 -24.68
C GLN A 134 -14.40 -19.52 -23.85
N GLY A 135 -13.25 -19.74 -24.48
CA GLY A 135 -12.05 -20.18 -23.79
C GLY A 135 -11.59 -19.19 -22.71
N MET A 136 -11.62 -17.89 -22.98
CA MET A 136 -11.25 -16.86 -22.00
C MET A 136 -12.17 -16.89 -20.76
N VAL A 137 -13.49 -17.01 -20.99
CA VAL A 137 -14.49 -17.13 -19.92
C VAL A 137 -14.28 -18.41 -19.11
N LEU A 138 -13.99 -19.54 -19.78
CA LEU A 138 -13.72 -20.82 -19.14
C LEU A 138 -12.44 -20.79 -18.29
N VAL A 139 -11.36 -20.16 -18.77
CA VAL A 139 -10.14 -19.93 -17.98
C VAL A 139 -10.46 -19.11 -16.73
N ALA A 140 -11.26 -18.05 -16.86
CA ALA A 140 -11.67 -17.22 -15.71
C ALA A 140 -12.62 -17.94 -14.73
N LEU A 141 -13.19 -19.09 -15.13
CA LEU A 141 -13.93 -20.03 -14.27
C LEU A 141 -13.07 -21.21 -13.80
N HIS A 142 -11.77 -21.18 -14.07
CA HIS A 142 -10.81 -22.25 -13.79
C HIS A 142 -11.08 -23.59 -14.52
N GLN A 143 -11.91 -23.59 -15.57
CA GLN A 143 -12.25 -24.74 -16.41
C GLN A 143 -11.30 -24.84 -17.62
N HIS A 144 -10.03 -25.13 -17.36
CA HIS A 144 -8.98 -25.02 -18.37
C HIS A 144 -9.06 -26.10 -19.45
N SER A 145 -9.44 -27.33 -19.12
CA SER A 145 -9.54 -28.43 -20.09
C SER A 145 -10.68 -28.19 -21.09
N GLU A 146 -11.81 -27.61 -20.65
CA GLU A 146 -12.86 -27.10 -21.53
C GLU A 146 -12.34 -25.93 -22.38
N ALA A 147 -11.57 -25.01 -21.79
CA ALA A 147 -11.01 -23.86 -22.50
C ALA A 147 -10.08 -24.30 -23.64
N LEU A 148 -9.18 -25.25 -23.40
CA LEU A 148 -8.30 -25.83 -24.42
C LEU A 148 -9.13 -26.43 -25.58
N ARG A 149 -10.18 -27.20 -25.28
CA ARG A 149 -11.08 -27.76 -26.31
C ARG A 149 -11.80 -26.67 -27.11
N SER A 150 -12.22 -25.58 -26.47
CA SER A 150 -12.81 -24.43 -27.16
C SER A 150 -11.78 -23.77 -28.08
N TYR A 151 -10.56 -23.49 -27.59
CA TYR A 151 -9.50 -22.93 -28.40
C TYR A 151 -9.12 -23.83 -29.59
N GLU A 152 -8.99 -25.15 -29.38
CA GLU A 152 -8.73 -26.13 -30.44
C GLU A 152 -9.80 -26.08 -31.54
N LYS A 153 -11.09 -25.99 -31.18
CA LYS A 153 -12.17 -25.81 -32.17
C LYS A 153 -12.03 -24.50 -32.93
N GLY A 154 -11.73 -23.40 -32.24
CA GLY A 154 -11.48 -22.11 -32.90
C GLY A 154 -10.27 -22.17 -33.86
N LEU A 155 -9.21 -22.89 -33.48
CA LEU A 155 -8.01 -23.07 -34.29
C LEU A 155 -8.25 -23.99 -35.49
N GLN A 156 -9.13 -24.97 -35.38
CA GLN A 156 -9.59 -25.78 -36.53
C GLN A 156 -10.34 -24.93 -37.55
N ILE A 157 -11.12 -23.94 -37.09
CA ILE A 157 -11.87 -23.01 -37.95
C ILE A 157 -10.94 -21.98 -38.60
N SER A 158 -10.03 -21.40 -37.81
CA SER A 158 -9.10 -20.37 -38.28
C SER A 158 -7.69 -20.57 -37.71
N PRO A 159 -6.85 -21.41 -38.36
CA PRO A 159 -5.47 -21.65 -37.92
C PRO A 159 -4.59 -20.39 -37.91
N GLY A 160 -4.96 -19.38 -38.70
CA GLY A 160 -4.26 -18.09 -38.81
C GLY A 160 -4.65 -17.04 -37.78
N TYR A 161 -5.40 -17.40 -36.73
CA TYR A 161 -5.83 -16.46 -35.70
C TYR A 161 -4.82 -16.35 -34.55
N ALA A 162 -3.87 -15.43 -34.67
CA ALA A 162 -2.74 -15.32 -33.72
C ALA A 162 -3.16 -15.12 -32.25
N SER A 163 -4.17 -14.28 -31.97
CA SER A 163 -4.66 -14.06 -30.60
C SER A 163 -5.21 -15.34 -29.97
N LEU A 164 -5.74 -16.27 -30.78
CA LEU A 164 -6.26 -17.54 -30.30
C LEU A 164 -5.12 -18.48 -29.89
N TRP A 165 -4.03 -18.55 -30.68
CA TRP A 165 -2.81 -19.27 -30.29
C TRP A 165 -2.19 -18.73 -29.01
N ASN A 166 -2.17 -17.40 -28.84
CA ASN A 166 -1.73 -16.78 -27.58
C ASN A 166 -2.59 -17.21 -26.39
N ASN A 167 -3.92 -17.15 -26.52
CA ASN A 167 -4.82 -17.54 -25.44
C ASN A 167 -4.76 -19.03 -25.13
N TYR A 168 -4.55 -19.87 -26.15
CA TYR A 168 -4.27 -21.30 -25.99
C TYR A 168 -2.98 -21.53 -25.19
N GLY A 169 -1.90 -20.81 -25.55
CA GLY A 169 -0.64 -20.83 -24.81
C GLY A 169 -0.81 -20.42 -23.35
N ASN A 170 -1.57 -19.36 -23.06
CA ASN A 170 -1.84 -18.92 -21.69
C ASN A 170 -2.50 -20.03 -20.86
N ALA A 171 -3.54 -20.69 -21.40
CA ALA A 171 -4.22 -21.77 -20.70
C ALA A 171 -3.34 -23.01 -20.49
N LEU A 172 -2.46 -23.33 -21.45
CA LEU A 172 -1.44 -24.38 -21.27
C LEU A 172 -0.43 -24.02 -20.18
N ASN A 173 0.01 -22.76 -20.13
CA ASN A 173 0.92 -22.28 -19.11
C ASN A 173 0.30 -22.34 -17.71
N ASP A 174 -0.97 -21.95 -17.56
CA ASP A 174 -1.70 -22.07 -16.28
C ASP A 174 -1.84 -23.52 -15.80
N LEU A 175 -1.79 -24.49 -16.71
CA LEU A 175 -1.75 -25.93 -16.43
C LEU A 175 -0.33 -26.49 -16.20
N GLY A 176 0.70 -25.64 -16.25
CA GLY A 176 2.10 -26.06 -16.13
C GLY A 176 2.66 -26.81 -17.35
N ARG A 177 1.96 -26.79 -18.50
CA ARG A 177 2.40 -27.40 -19.77
C ARG A 177 3.33 -26.44 -20.52
N ILE A 178 4.51 -26.20 -19.93
CA ILE A 178 5.44 -25.13 -20.32
C ILE A 178 5.87 -25.27 -21.78
N ASP A 179 6.35 -26.43 -22.22
CA ASP A 179 6.81 -26.64 -23.60
C ASP A 179 5.74 -26.36 -24.66
N GLU A 180 4.53 -26.87 -24.42
CA GLU A 180 3.40 -26.70 -25.34
C GLU A 180 2.93 -25.25 -25.38
N SER A 181 2.94 -24.56 -24.24
CA SER A 181 2.63 -23.13 -24.19
C SER A 181 3.64 -22.31 -25.00
N MET A 182 4.94 -22.58 -24.86
CA MET A 182 5.99 -21.93 -25.67
C MET A 182 5.82 -22.21 -27.16
N ALA A 183 5.47 -23.44 -27.54
CA ALA A 183 5.17 -23.78 -28.93
C ALA A 183 3.97 -22.98 -29.47
N ALA A 184 2.89 -22.85 -28.68
CA ALA A 184 1.72 -22.06 -29.05
C ALA A 184 2.05 -20.57 -29.21
N TYR A 185 2.86 -19.97 -28.31
CA TYR A 185 3.29 -18.58 -28.47
C TYR A 185 4.17 -18.37 -29.70
N ARG A 186 5.09 -19.30 -30.00
CA ARG A 186 5.88 -19.25 -31.24
C ARG A 186 4.97 -19.30 -32.48
N LYS A 187 3.93 -20.13 -32.47
CA LYS A 187 2.94 -20.17 -33.55
C LYS A 187 2.15 -18.87 -33.67
N ALA A 188 1.76 -18.25 -32.56
CA ALA A 188 1.17 -16.91 -32.60
C ALA A 188 2.12 -15.91 -33.28
N LEU A 189 3.41 -15.93 -32.92
CA LEU A 189 4.45 -15.02 -33.42
C LEU A 189 4.86 -15.22 -34.89
N GLU A 190 4.60 -16.39 -35.48
CA GLU A 190 4.79 -16.67 -36.91
C GLU A 190 3.70 -15.99 -37.78
N LEU A 191 2.56 -15.61 -37.19
CA LEU A 191 1.41 -15.11 -37.93
C LEU A 191 1.45 -13.57 -38.13
N PRO A 192 1.00 -13.04 -39.30
CA PRO A 192 1.12 -11.62 -39.64
C PRO A 192 0.38 -10.64 -38.72
N ASN A 193 -0.62 -11.13 -37.98
CA ASN A 193 -1.45 -10.37 -37.04
C ASN A 193 -1.11 -10.66 -35.57
N SER A 194 0.08 -11.19 -35.29
CA SER A 194 0.54 -11.45 -33.92
C SER A 194 0.58 -10.18 -33.09
N SER A 195 0.12 -10.28 -31.85
CA SER A 195 0.32 -9.24 -30.85
C SER A 195 1.69 -9.39 -30.17
N ARG A 196 2.21 -8.28 -29.63
CA ARG A 196 3.35 -8.24 -28.70
C ARG A 196 3.16 -9.12 -27.47
N PHE A 197 1.91 -9.35 -27.04
CA PHE A 197 1.62 -10.15 -25.85
C PHE A 197 2.11 -11.60 -25.99
N ALA A 198 2.05 -12.19 -27.19
CA ALA A 198 2.59 -13.53 -27.41
C ALA A 198 4.10 -13.60 -27.19
N PHE A 199 4.83 -12.54 -27.54
CA PHE A 199 6.27 -12.44 -27.30
C PHE A 199 6.56 -12.33 -25.82
N SER A 200 5.88 -11.40 -25.13
CA SER A 200 5.98 -11.23 -23.69
C SER A 200 5.68 -12.52 -22.92
N ASN A 201 4.66 -13.26 -23.33
CA ASN A 201 4.29 -14.52 -22.70
C ASN A 201 5.31 -15.62 -22.99
N LEU A 202 5.83 -15.71 -24.22
CA LEU A 202 6.95 -16.61 -24.55
C LEU A 202 8.17 -16.33 -23.68
N LEU A 203 8.56 -15.07 -23.56
CA LEU A 203 9.71 -14.65 -22.77
C LEU A 203 9.53 -14.98 -21.28
N THR A 204 8.38 -14.64 -20.71
CA THR A 204 8.07 -14.94 -19.31
C THR A 204 8.06 -16.45 -19.07
N THR A 205 7.48 -17.22 -19.99
CA THR A 205 7.42 -18.68 -19.90
C THR A 205 8.78 -19.35 -19.99
N ALA A 206 9.70 -18.79 -20.80
CA ALA A 206 11.07 -19.30 -20.91
C ALA A 206 11.80 -19.28 -19.55
N HIS A 207 11.50 -18.31 -18.68
CA HIS A 207 12.08 -18.22 -17.33
C HIS A 207 11.51 -19.26 -16.35
N TYR A 208 10.34 -19.85 -16.63
CA TYR A 208 9.82 -20.98 -15.84
C TYR A 208 10.43 -22.32 -16.27
N HIS A 209 10.99 -22.39 -17.49
CA HIS A 209 11.42 -23.65 -18.09
C HIS A 209 12.79 -24.12 -17.54
N PRO A 210 12.87 -25.27 -16.85
CA PRO A 210 14.09 -25.73 -16.16
C PRO A 210 15.25 -26.15 -17.09
N GLY A 211 14.98 -26.28 -18.39
CA GLY A 211 15.96 -26.60 -19.42
C GLY A 211 16.42 -25.43 -20.29
N MET A 212 15.92 -24.21 -20.07
CA MET A 212 16.39 -23.02 -20.79
C MET A 212 17.65 -22.48 -20.11
N SER A 213 18.72 -22.27 -20.87
CA SER A 213 19.90 -21.57 -20.37
C SER A 213 19.70 -20.05 -20.41
N GLU A 214 20.53 -19.31 -19.65
CA GLU A 214 20.58 -17.84 -19.73
C GLU A 214 20.76 -17.36 -21.18
N LYS A 215 21.64 -18.03 -21.93
CA LYS A 215 21.90 -17.73 -23.34
C LYS A 215 20.65 -17.90 -24.21
N ASP A 216 19.92 -19.01 -24.06
CA ASP A 216 18.70 -19.27 -24.84
C ASP A 216 17.64 -18.17 -24.58
N ILE A 217 17.52 -17.75 -23.32
CA ILE A 217 16.60 -16.68 -22.91
C ILE A 217 17.03 -15.33 -23.51
N LEU A 218 18.32 -14.98 -23.44
CA LEU A 218 18.84 -13.75 -24.04
C LEU A 218 18.66 -13.72 -25.57
N GLU A 219 18.78 -14.86 -26.26
CA GLU A 219 18.50 -14.98 -27.69
C GLU A 219 17.02 -14.71 -28.02
N ILE A 220 16.09 -15.07 -27.13
CA ILE A 220 14.68 -14.70 -27.26
C ILE A 220 14.55 -13.18 -27.07
N ILE A 221 15.09 -12.62 -25.98
CA ILE A 221 14.97 -11.19 -25.63
C ILE A 221 15.46 -10.29 -26.78
N LYS A 222 16.63 -10.60 -27.36
CA LYS A 222 17.22 -9.81 -28.47
C LYS A 222 16.35 -9.72 -29.72
N GLN A 223 15.34 -10.59 -29.87
CA GLN A 223 14.39 -10.49 -30.98
C GLN A 223 13.38 -9.35 -30.79
N TRP A 224 13.26 -8.77 -29.60
CA TRP A 224 12.31 -7.69 -29.31
C TRP A 224 12.50 -6.52 -30.27
N ASP A 225 13.70 -5.94 -30.29
CA ASP A 225 13.97 -4.73 -31.08
C ASP A 225 13.77 -4.98 -32.58
N THR A 226 14.17 -6.16 -33.06
CA THR A 226 13.99 -6.54 -34.47
C THR A 226 12.51 -6.60 -34.86
N ARG A 227 11.63 -6.96 -33.93
CA ARG A 227 10.18 -7.14 -34.17
C ARG A 227 9.37 -5.86 -33.96
N TYR A 228 9.72 -5.06 -32.96
CA TYR A 228 8.83 -4.02 -32.44
C TYR A 228 9.42 -2.61 -32.44
N THR A 229 10.71 -2.43 -32.70
CA THR A 229 11.31 -1.09 -32.70
C THR A 229 10.81 -0.24 -33.87
N PRO A 230 10.42 1.02 -33.64
CA PRO A 230 9.89 1.90 -34.68
C PRO A 230 10.89 2.14 -35.82
N SER A 231 10.48 1.84 -37.05
CA SER A 231 11.30 2.00 -38.28
C SER A 231 11.81 3.42 -38.58
N THR A 232 11.29 4.45 -37.89
CA THR A 232 11.66 5.86 -38.10
C THR A 232 12.71 6.39 -37.13
N GLY A 233 13.17 5.55 -36.19
CA GLY A 233 13.96 6.00 -35.04
C GLY A 233 13.08 6.76 -34.06
N SER A 234 13.21 6.47 -32.77
CA SER A 234 12.60 7.30 -31.73
C SER A 234 13.45 8.56 -31.55
N ARG A 235 12.80 9.73 -31.54
CA ARG A 235 13.44 10.99 -31.13
C ARG A 235 12.92 11.34 -29.74
N ARG A 236 13.78 11.19 -28.74
CA ARG A 236 13.50 11.62 -27.37
C ARG A 236 13.12 13.12 -27.35
N PRO A 237 12.15 13.52 -26.51
CA PRO A 237 11.80 14.92 -26.37
C PRO A 237 12.98 15.73 -25.82
N GLU A 238 13.07 16.99 -26.22
CA GLU A 238 14.00 17.95 -25.60
C GLU A 238 13.42 18.41 -24.26
N THR A 239 14.28 18.52 -23.24
CA THR A 239 13.92 18.96 -21.89
C THR A 239 14.89 20.02 -21.41
N ASP A 240 14.44 20.86 -20.49
CA ASP A 240 15.26 21.88 -19.84
C ASP A 240 16.25 21.18 -18.89
N LYS A 241 17.53 21.20 -19.29
CA LYS A 241 18.67 20.58 -18.59
C LYS A 241 19.13 21.41 -17.39
N ILE A 242 18.23 21.59 -16.45
CA ILE A 242 18.50 22.28 -15.18
C ILE A 242 18.61 21.20 -14.12
N THR A 243 19.75 21.14 -13.43
CA THR A 243 19.99 20.12 -12.41
C THR A 243 19.09 20.41 -11.22
N GLU A 244 19.07 21.65 -10.74
CA GLU A 244 18.55 22.14 -9.47
C GLU A 244 17.02 22.29 -9.44
N ARG A 245 16.27 21.82 -10.44
CA ARG A 245 14.79 21.87 -10.41
C ARG A 245 14.19 20.56 -9.92
N LYS A 246 12.92 20.60 -9.51
CA LYS A 246 12.11 19.39 -9.29
C LYS A 246 11.99 18.59 -10.57
N LEU A 247 12.03 17.26 -10.44
CA LEU A 247 11.89 16.36 -11.59
C LEU A 247 10.47 15.83 -11.65
N LYS A 248 9.90 15.81 -12.86
CA LYS A 248 8.62 15.14 -13.12
C LYS A 248 8.88 13.66 -13.37
N ILE A 249 8.48 12.84 -12.41
CA ILE A 249 8.60 11.38 -12.49
C ILE A 249 7.25 10.80 -12.91
N GLY A 250 7.20 10.27 -14.14
CA GLY A 250 6.06 9.52 -14.64
C GLY A 250 6.21 8.03 -14.35
N MET A 251 5.15 7.32 -13.98
CA MET A 251 5.19 5.88 -13.75
C MET A 251 3.98 5.19 -14.38
N ILE A 252 4.21 4.13 -15.18
CA ILE A 252 3.15 3.35 -15.84
C ILE A 252 3.04 1.97 -15.19
N SER A 253 1.86 1.62 -14.67
CA SER A 253 1.62 0.31 -14.04
C SER A 253 0.14 -0.08 -14.00
N ASP A 254 -0.14 -1.39 -13.98
CA ASP A 254 -1.44 -1.93 -13.53
C ASP A 254 -1.47 -2.22 -12.00
N GLY A 255 -0.32 -2.01 -11.36
CA GLY A 255 0.00 -2.42 -10.00
C GLY A 255 -0.20 -1.35 -8.94
N PHE A 256 -0.76 -0.17 -9.27
CA PHE A 256 -1.07 0.91 -8.32
C PHE A 256 -2.29 0.59 -7.43
N ARG A 257 -2.24 -0.57 -6.77
CA ARG A 257 -3.31 -1.19 -5.98
C ARG A 257 -2.73 -2.25 -5.06
N SER A 258 -3.57 -3.01 -4.37
CA SER A 258 -3.22 -4.20 -3.60
C SER A 258 -2.69 -5.31 -4.54
N HIS A 259 -1.43 -5.14 -4.92
CA HIS A 259 -0.67 -5.92 -5.88
C HIS A 259 0.80 -5.89 -5.45
N PRO A 260 1.64 -6.90 -5.78
CA PRO A 260 3.04 -6.90 -5.38
C PRO A 260 3.78 -5.60 -5.68
N VAL A 261 3.60 -5.02 -6.88
CA VAL A 261 4.17 -3.72 -7.25
C VAL A 261 3.79 -2.64 -6.24
N GLY A 262 2.49 -2.45 -5.99
CA GLY A 262 2.01 -1.43 -5.05
C GLY A 262 2.56 -1.63 -3.64
N GLN A 263 2.62 -2.87 -3.16
CA GLN A 263 3.15 -3.20 -1.82
C GLN A 263 4.68 -3.01 -1.70
N MET A 264 5.41 -3.05 -2.82
CA MET A 264 6.87 -2.99 -2.84
C MET A 264 7.44 -1.58 -3.08
N ILE A 265 6.60 -0.61 -3.43
CA ILE A 265 7.07 0.75 -3.77
C ILE A 265 6.34 1.86 -3.00
N ILE A 266 5.09 1.66 -2.56
CA ILE A 266 4.27 2.79 -2.07
C ILE A 266 4.91 3.52 -0.88
N SER A 267 5.44 2.79 0.10
CA SER A 267 6.07 3.42 1.28
C SER A 267 7.36 4.14 0.94
N VAL A 268 8.07 3.73 -0.11
CA VAL A 268 9.23 4.47 -0.64
C VAL A 268 8.79 5.80 -1.22
N LEU A 269 7.77 5.77 -2.08
CA LEU A 269 7.28 6.98 -2.74
C LEU A 269 6.66 7.98 -1.76
N GLU A 270 6.03 7.50 -0.69
CA GLU A 270 5.61 8.35 0.44
C GLU A 270 6.80 9.04 1.12
N GLY A 271 7.92 8.33 1.29
CA GLY A 271 9.18 8.88 1.83
C GLY A 271 9.85 9.88 0.87
N CYS A 272 9.58 9.79 -0.43
CA CYS A 272 10.08 10.71 -1.45
C CYS A 272 9.28 12.02 -1.58
N ARG A 273 8.35 12.31 -0.66
CA ARG A 273 7.60 13.58 -0.61
C ARG A 273 8.45 14.81 -0.26
N ASN A 274 9.76 14.65 -0.08
CA ASN A 274 10.75 15.67 0.32
C ASN A 274 11.02 16.76 -0.75
N LYS A 275 9.99 17.18 -1.50
CA LYS A 275 10.00 18.27 -2.50
C LYS A 275 11.00 18.09 -3.66
N GLN A 276 11.59 16.91 -3.88
CA GLN A 276 12.52 16.67 -5.02
C GLN A 276 11.80 16.32 -6.33
N PHE A 277 10.61 15.73 -6.24
CA PHE A 277 9.89 15.16 -7.39
C PHE A 277 8.45 15.64 -7.44
N GLU A 278 7.90 15.66 -8.66
CA GLU A 278 6.46 15.69 -8.95
C GLU A 278 6.07 14.34 -9.55
N PHE A 279 5.12 13.63 -8.95
CA PHE A 279 4.74 12.27 -9.36
C PHE A 279 3.49 12.24 -10.25
N PHE A 280 3.65 11.60 -11.41
CA PHE A 280 2.60 11.35 -12.39
C PHE A 280 2.38 9.84 -12.51
N PHE A 281 1.24 9.33 -12.04
CA PHE A 281 0.89 7.92 -12.13
C PHE A 281 -0.09 7.67 -13.28
N TYR A 282 0.33 6.85 -14.24
CA TYR A 282 -0.49 6.40 -15.38
C TYR A 282 -0.95 4.96 -15.12
N SER A 283 -2.10 4.82 -14.47
CA SER A 283 -2.66 3.51 -14.11
C SER A 283 -3.30 2.85 -15.33
N THR A 284 -2.83 1.66 -15.71
CA THR A 284 -3.43 0.88 -16.82
C THR A 284 -4.62 0.03 -16.36
N ASN A 285 -5.15 0.32 -15.18
CA ASN A 285 -6.28 -0.34 -14.51
C ASN A 285 -7.12 0.70 -13.73
N ASN A 286 -8.44 0.47 -13.66
CA ASN A 286 -9.40 1.32 -12.94
C ASN A 286 -9.81 0.81 -11.54
N HIS A 287 -9.29 -0.33 -11.07
CA HIS A 287 -9.62 -0.83 -9.74
C HIS A 287 -9.01 0.04 -8.64
N GLU A 288 -9.83 0.46 -7.67
CA GLU A 288 -9.38 1.26 -6.52
C GLU A 288 -9.47 0.46 -5.21
N ASP A 289 -8.39 0.51 -4.43
CA ASP A 289 -8.34 -0.02 -3.06
C ASP A 289 -7.48 0.85 -2.13
N HIS A 290 -7.26 0.39 -0.90
CA HIS A 290 -6.51 1.12 0.12
C HIS A 290 -5.06 1.49 -0.28
N ILE A 291 -4.42 0.73 -1.17
CA ILE A 291 -3.09 1.08 -1.70
C ILE A 291 -3.23 2.13 -2.81
N THR A 292 -4.24 2.02 -3.68
CA THR A 292 -4.52 3.05 -4.70
C THR A 292 -4.76 4.43 -4.07
N ILE A 293 -5.47 4.48 -2.94
CA ILE A 293 -5.68 5.73 -2.18
C ILE A 293 -4.34 6.35 -1.78
N ARG A 294 -3.41 5.56 -1.24
CA ARG A 294 -2.05 6.02 -0.88
C ARG A 294 -1.29 6.56 -2.09
N PHE A 295 -1.35 5.89 -3.23
CA PHE A 295 -0.75 6.42 -4.47
C PHE A 295 -1.34 7.77 -4.85
N LYS A 296 -2.68 7.92 -4.80
CA LYS A 296 -3.36 9.19 -5.09
C LYS A 296 -2.96 10.31 -4.13
N GLU A 297 -2.69 10.00 -2.86
CA GLU A 297 -2.20 10.98 -1.89
C GLU A 297 -0.76 11.43 -2.18
N VAL A 298 0.08 10.56 -2.77
CA VAL A 298 1.46 10.91 -3.18
C VAL A 298 1.49 11.60 -4.54
N ALA A 299 0.47 11.42 -5.36
CA ALA A 299 0.41 11.90 -6.74
C ALA A 299 0.20 13.41 -6.84
N ASP A 300 0.96 14.06 -7.70
CA ASP A 300 0.57 15.35 -8.27
C ASP A 300 -0.48 15.13 -9.38
N VAL A 301 -0.35 14.04 -10.14
CA VAL A 301 -1.33 13.59 -11.13
C VAL A 301 -1.52 12.08 -11.04
N PHE A 302 -2.75 11.64 -10.86
CA PHE A 302 -3.14 10.23 -10.99
C PHE A 302 -4.15 10.08 -12.12
N LEU A 303 -3.76 9.40 -13.20
CA LEU A 303 -4.58 9.24 -14.40
C LEU A 303 -4.77 7.76 -14.72
N SER A 304 -6.03 7.34 -14.88
CA SER A 304 -6.30 6.06 -15.52
C SER A 304 -6.16 6.17 -17.03
N VAL A 305 -5.37 5.27 -17.61
CA VAL A 305 -5.04 5.18 -19.03
C VAL A 305 -5.48 3.84 -19.62
N GLU A 306 -6.33 3.08 -18.91
CA GLU A 306 -6.80 1.75 -19.32
C GLU A 306 -7.42 1.77 -20.74
N TYR A 307 -8.23 2.80 -21.04
CA TYR A 307 -8.93 2.94 -22.33
C TYR A 307 -8.20 3.81 -23.36
N MET A 308 -7.06 4.38 -23.03
CA MET A 308 -6.27 5.17 -23.97
C MET A 308 -5.53 4.26 -24.94
N SER A 309 -5.47 4.65 -26.22
CA SER A 309 -4.58 4.02 -27.17
C SER A 309 -3.11 4.31 -26.82
N ASP A 310 -2.19 3.48 -27.31
CA ASP A 310 -0.75 3.70 -27.12
C ASP A 310 -0.34 5.11 -27.64
N GLU A 311 -0.91 5.58 -28.76
CA GLU A 311 -0.67 6.94 -29.32
C GLU A 311 -1.22 8.06 -28.41
N GLN A 312 -2.40 7.86 -27.80
CA GLN A 312 -2.97 8.85 -26.88
C GLN A 312 -2.15 8.96 -25.60
N LEU A 313 -1.71 7.83 -25.05
CA LEU A 313 -0.85 7.80 -23.87
C LEU A 313 0.52 8.45 -24.15
N GLU A 314 1.12 8.14 -25.30
CA GLU A 314 2.37 8.77 -25.75
C GLU A 314 2.25 10.29 -25.81
N ASN A 315 1.23 10.81 -26.51
CA ASN A 315 0.97 12.25 -26.58
C ASN A 315 0.75 12.86 -25.20
N ARG A 316 0.03 12.16 -24.32
CA ARG A 316 -0.21 12.63 -22.96
C ARG A 316 1.09 12.77 -22.15
N ILE A 317 1.99 11.79 -22.24
CA ILE A 317 3.29 11.83 -21.55
C ILE A 317 4.15 13.00 -22.07
N LEU A 318 4.13 13.23 -23.39
CA LEU A 318 4.83 14.36 -24.01
C LEU A 318 4.25 15.72 -23.54
N GLU A 319 2.93 15.82 -23.44
CA GLU A 319 2.24 17.02 -22.94
C GLU A 319 2.53 17.29 -21.46
N ASP A 320 2.57 16.25 -20.64
CA ASP A 320 2.89 16.34 -19.21
C ASP A 320 4.37 16.73 -18.97
N LYS A 321 5.22 16.57 -20.00
CA LYS A 321 6.68 16.84 -19.99
C LYS A 321 7.42 16.04 -18.92
N ILE A 322 7.20 14.73 -18.90
CA ILE A 322 7.87 13.82 -17.97
C ILE A 322 9.39 13.81 -18.21
N ASP A 323 10.17 13.96 -17.13
CA ASP A 323 11.64 13.95 -17.17
C ASP A 323 12.19 12.54 -17.07
N ILE A 324 11.68 11.77 -16.11
CA ILE A 324 12.05 10.37 -15.91
C ILE A 324 10.76 9.54 -15.96
N LEU A 325 10.65 8.69 -16.97
CA LEU A 325 9.52 7.78 -17.12
C LEU A 325 9.87 6.38 -16.66
N PHE A 326 9.11 5.84 -15.72
CA PHE A 326 9.24 4.49 -15.23
C PHE A 326 8.28 3.53 -15.91
N ASP A 327 8.83 2.40 -16.39
CA ASP A 327 8.06 1.21 -16.67
C ASP A 327 8.01 0.28 -15.45
N LEU A 328 6.82 0.11 -14.87
CA LEU A 328 6.57 -0.80 -13.75
C LEU A 328 5.68 -2.00 -14.19
N SER A 329 5.66 -2.33 -15.48
CA SER A 329 4.88 -3.45 -16.02
C SER A 329 5.74 -4.47 -16.76
N GLY A 330 6.80 -4.02 -17.45
CA GLY A 330 7.69 -4.89 -18.21
C GLY A 330 6.93 -5.66 -19.28
N HIS A 331 7.17 -6.97 -19.34
CA HIS A 331 6.44 -7.87 -20.24
C HIS A 331 5.10 -8.38 -19.66
N ASN A 332 4.74 -8.03 -18.42
CA ASN A 332 3.55 -8.59 -17.77
C ASN A 332 2.25 -7.86 -18.16
N ALA A 333 1.15 -8.22 -17.50
CA ALA A 333 -0.16 -7.60 -17.70
C ALA A 333 -0.12 -6.07 -17.57
N GLY A 334 -1.03 -5.40 -18.28
CA GLY A 334 -1.09 -3.94 -18.27
C GLY A 334 0.02 -3.21 -19.04
N ASN A 335 1.02 -3.92 -19.58
CA ASN A 335 2.17 -3.26 -20.22
C ASN A 335 1.81 -2.29 -21.36
N ARG A 336 2.59 -1.21 -21.43
CA ARG A 336 2.58 -0.19 -22.49
C ARG A 336 3.96 -0.11 -23.15
N ILE A 337 4.63 -1.25 -23.29
CA ILE A 337 6.02 -1.34 -23.75
C ILE A 337 6.27 -0.76 -25.15
N LEU A 338 5.24 -0.67 -26.02
CA LEU A 338 5.36 0.04 -27.30
C LEU A 338 5.40 1.57 -27.13
N VAL A 339 4.69 2.11 -26.14
CA VAL A 339 4.80 3.53 -25.76
C VAL A 339 6.22 3.78 -25.25
N ILE A 340 6.75 2.87 -24.42
CA ILE A 340 8.13 2.94 -23.94
C ILE A 340 9.13 2.89 -25.11
N ALA A 341 8.93 1.99 -26.09
CA ALA A 341 9.78 1.86 -27.28
C ALA A 341 9.82 3.13 -28.16
N ASN A 342 8.78 3.97 -28.08
CA ASN A 342 8.74 5.28 -28.75
C ASN A 342 9.53 6.37 -28.02
N ALA A 343 10.09 6.07 -26.85
CA ALA A 343 10.88 6.97 -25.99
C ALA A 343 10.26 8.36 -25.71
N PRO A 344 9.05 8.44 -25.12
CA PRO A 344 8.32 9.69 -24.90
C PRO A 344 8.86 10.55 -23.74
N ALA A 345 9.98 10.16 -23.12
CA ALA A 345 10.65 10.89 -22.06
C ALA A 345 12.17 10.89 -22.30
N PRO A 346 12.91 11.90 -21.82
CA PRO A 346 14.35 12.00 -22.05
C PRO A 346 15.12 10.89 -21.33
N ILE A 347 14.67 10.47 -20.15
CA ILE A 347 15.19 9.29 -19.43
C ILE A 347 14.06 8.30 -19.19
N ILE A 348 14.33 7.02 -19.44
CA ILE A 348 13.39 5.93 -19.17
C ILE A 348 14.07 4.90 -18.28
N VAL A 349 13.35 4.49 -17.22
CA VAL A 349 13.85 3.57 -16.20
C VAL A 349 12.91 2.37 -16.09
N LYS A 350 13.46 1.16 -16.11
CA LYS A 350 12.76 -0.05 -15.69
C LYS A 350 12.91 -0.24 -14.19
N TRP A 351 11.80 -0.46 -13.47
CA TRP A 351 11.86 -0.83 -12.05
C TRP A 351 10.64 -1.64 -11.64
N VAL A 352 10.84 -2.69 -10.83
CA VAL A 352 9.81 -3.62 -10.29
C VAL A 352 8.76 -4.05 -11.35
N GLY A 353 7.77 -4.86 -10.99
CA GLY A 353 6.60 -5.16 -11.86
C GLY A 353 6.91 -5.75 -13.24
N GLY A 354 6.83 -7.09 -13.35
CA GLY A 354 7.22 -7.79 -14.57
C GLY A 354 8.69 -7.62 -14.94
N LEU A 355 9.51 -7.25 -13.96
CA LEU A 355 10.96 -7.28 -14.01
C LEU A 355 11.43 -8.70 -13.74
N ILE A 356 11.69 -9.44 -14.82
CA ILE A 356 12.11 -10.85 -14.79
C ILE A 356 13.51 -11.04 -15.36
N ASN A 357 13.99 -10.05 -16.11
CA ASN A 357 15.32 -9.93 -16.73
C ASN A 357 15.42 -8.54 -17.38
N THR A 358 16.48 -8.28 -18.16
CA THR A 358 16.49 -7.19 -19.14
C THR A 358 15.21 -7.19 -20.00
N THR A 359 14.70 -6.02 -20.34
CA THR A 359 13.51 -5.88 -21.18
C THR A 359 13.80 -6.12 -22.67
N GLY A 360 15.07 -6.00 -23.08
CA GLY A 360 15.44 -6.03 -24.50
C GLY A 360 14.95 -4.83 -25.31
N VAL A 361 14.50 -3.77 -24.63
CA VAL A 361 13.99 -2.54 -25.24
C VAL A 361 15.09 -1.50 -25.23
N SER A 362 15.67 -1.19 -26.39
CA SER A 362 16.80 -0.25 -26.52
C SER A 362 16.50 1.19 -26.08
N SER A 363 15.23 1.57 -25.95
CA SER A 363 14.86 2.91 -25.46
C SER A 363 14.86 3.05 -23.93
N ILE A 364 15.00 1.97 -23.17
CA ILE A 364 15.11 2.03 -21.71
C ILE A 364 16.57 2.29 -21.34
N ASP A 365 16.84 3.40 -20.66
CA ASP A 365 18.21 3.82 -20.36
C ASP A 365 18.78 3.08 -19.15
N TYR A 366 17.95 2.87 -18.13
CA TYR A 366 18.36 2.31 -16.85
C TYR A 366 17.41 1.23 -16.34
N LEU A 367 17.93 0.31 -15.54
CA LEU A 367 17.18 -0.70 -14.81
C LEU A 367 17.60 -0.67 -13.34
N ILE A 368 16.66 -0.47 -12.42
CA ILE A 368 16.92 -0.48 -10.97
C ILE A 368 16.96 -1.92 -10.46
N SER A 369 18.09 -2.28 -9.86
CA SER A 369 18.40 -3.59 -9.28
C SER A 369 19.30 -3.42 -8.04
N ASP A 370 19.91 -4.51 -7.59
CA ASP A 370 20.96 -4.55 -6.57
C ASP A 370 22.07 -5.55 -6.95
N SER A 371 23.11 -5.64 -6.12
CA SER A 371 24.29 -6.47 -6.38
C SER A 371 24.09 -7.98 -6.18
N VAL A 372 23.01 -8.39 -5.51
CA VAL A 372 22.64 -9.80 -5.34
C VAL A 372 21.75 -10.25 -6.51
N GLU A 373 20.73 -9.46 -6.81
CA GLU A 373 19.77 -9.71 -7.89
C GLU A 373 20.46 -9.63 -9.26
N THR A 374 21.29 -8.61 -9.47
CA THR A 374 22.12 -8.43 -10.66
C THR A 374 23.59 -8.29 -10.27
N PRO A 375 24.32 -9.43 -10.15
CA PRO A 375 25.73 -9.44 -9.79
C PRO A 375 26.61 -8.55 -10.67
N LEU A 376 27.82 -8.25 -10.20
CA LEU A 376 28.82 -7.58 -11.02
C LEU A 376 29.30 -8.51 -12.15
N GLY A 377 29.60 -7.93 -13.32
CA GLY A 377 30.15 -8.66 -14.46
C GLY A 377 29.13 -9.26 -15.42
N VAL A 378 27.83 -9.01 -15.21
CA VAL A 378 26.77 -9.43 -16.14
C VAL A 378 26.13 -8.27 -16.91
N ASP A 379 26.62 -7.04 -16.76
CA ASP A 379 26.05 -5.82 -17.37
C ASP A 379 25.93 -5.93 -18.89
N GLU A 380 26.85 -6.64 -19.57
CA GLU A 380 26.82 -6.88 -21.02
C GLU A 380 25.59 -7.68 -21.48
N ASN A 381 24.93 -8.40 -20.56
CA ASN A 381 23.71 -9.16 -20.84
C ASN A 381 22.44 -8.29 -20.79
N TYR A 382 22.55 -7.03 -20.38
CA TYR A 382 21.42 -6.11 -20.25
C TYR A 382 21.47 -5.02 -21.31
N THR A 383 20.32 -4.70 -21.90
CA THR A 383 20.20 -3.54 -22.80
C THR A 383 20.24 -2.21 -22.05
N GLU A 384 19.78 -2.22 -20.80
CA GLU A 384 19.72 -1.10 -19.88
C GLU A 384 21.01 -0.98 -19.06
N ASN A 385 21.35 0.23 -18.64
CA ASN A 385 22.40 0.44 -17.65
C ASN A 385 21.87 0.11 -16.25
N ILE A 386 22.61 -0.68 -15.47
CA ILE A 386 22.13 -1.11 -14.17
C ILE A 386 22.36 -0.01 -13.13
N VAL A 387 21.29 0.37 -12.43
CA VAL A 387 21.35 1.14 -11.18
C VAL A 387 21.30 0.13 -10.03
N ARG A 388 22.46 -0.18 -9.45
CA ARG A 388 22.60 -1.10 -8.30
C ARG A 388 22.46 -0.33 -7.00
N LEU A 389 21.28 -0.38 -6.41
CA LEU A 389 21.03 0.12 -5.06
C LEU A 389 21.89 -0.66 -4.04
N PRO A 390 22.22 -0.06 -2.89
CA PRO A 390 23.17 -0.65 -1.95
C PRO A 390 22.63 -1.87 -1.19
N ASP A 391 21.30 -1.98 -1.09
CA ASP A 391 20.61 -3.05 -0.36
C ASP A 391 19.74 -3.90 -1.30
N ASP A 392 18.43 -3.92 -1.11
CA ASP A 392 17.45 -4.60 -1.98
C ASP A 392 17.03 -3.66 -3.13
N TYR A 393 16.52 -4.22 -4.23
CA TYR A 393 15.96 -3.45 -5.35
C TYR A 393 14.49 -3.03 -5.12
N ILE A 394 13.84 -3.54 -4.07
CA ILE A 394 12.50 -3.13 -3.61
C ILE A 394 12.47 -2.83 -2.12
N CYS A 395 11.37 -2.26 -1.63
CA CYS A 395 11.10 -2.15 -0.20
C CYS A 395 9.73 -2.75 0.12
N TYR A 396 9.73 -3.91 0.77
CA TYR A 396 8.50 -4.58 1.17
C TYR A 396 7.74 -3.77 2.23
N THR A 397 6.44 -3.56 2.00
CA THR A 397 5.52 -2.96 2.97
C THR A 397 4.66 -4.06 3.60
N PRO A 398 4.88 -4.45 4.87
CA PRO A 398 4.05 -5.45 5.54
C PRO A 398 2.57 -5.01 5.62
N PRO A 399 1.61 -5.95 5.49
CA PRO A 399 0.18 -5.63 5.60
C PRO A 399 -0.19 -5.24 7.03
N ARG A 400 -1.10 -4.28 7.23
CA ARG A 400 -1.51 -3.83 8.59
C ARG A 400 -2.13 -4.92 9.48
N TYR A 401 -2.67 -5.99 8.88
CA TYR A 401 -3.41 -7.05 9.57
C TYR A 401 -2.56 -8.29 9.86
N MET A 402 -1.22 -8.16 9.91
CA MET A 402 -0.27 -9.27 10.12
C MET A 402 -0.80 -10.30 11.14
N PRO A 403 -1.03 -11.57 10.74
CA PRO A 403 -1.44 -12.61 11.68
C PRO A 403 -0.33 -12.90 12.71
N SER A 404 -0.67 -13.41 13.90
CA SER A 404 0.35 -13.85 14.86
C SER A 404 1.16 -15.03 14.31
N VAL A 405 2.47 -15.07 14.61
CA VAL A 405 3.30 -16.27 14.39
C VAL A 405 3.00 -17.26 15.50
N LEU A 406 2.57 -18.48 15.16
CA LEU A 406 2.36 -19.56 16.14
C LEU A 406 3.66 -20.35 16.39
N SER A 407 3.71 -21.13 17.47
CA SER A 407 4.82 -22.05 17.76
C SER A 407 5.10 -23.01 16.60
N LEU A 408 6.34 -23.52 16.52
CA LEU A 408 6.77 -24.47 15.48
C LEU A 408 5.80 -25.68 15.34
N PRO A 409 5.17 -25.89 14.17
CA PRO A 409 4.24 -27.00 13.94
C PRO A 409 4.83 -28.38 14.19
N ALA A 410 6.08 -28.61 13.77
CA ALA A 410 6.78 -29.89 13.93
C ALA A 410 6.87 -30.35 15.39
N SER A 411 6.98 -29.41 16.35
CA SER A 411 7.03 -29.73 17.78
C SER A 411 5.75 -30.44 18.27
N LYS A 412 4.59 -30.10 17.68
CA LYS A 412 3.30 -30.71 17.97
C LYS A 412 3.03 -31.94 17.11
N ASN A 413 3.22 -31.80 15.80
CA ASN A 413 2.80 -32.80 14.82
C ASN A 413 3.79 -33.97 14.68
N LYS A 414 5.03 -33.80 15.18
CA LYS A 414 6.13 -34.80 15.12
C LYS A 414 6.58 -35.15 13.69
N TYR A 415 6.36 -34.24 12.75
CA TYR A 415 6.89 -34.30 11.39
C TYR A 415 7.12 -32.89 10.84
N ILE A 416 8.01 -32.76 9.87
CA ILE A 416 8.29 -31.50 9.16
C ILE A 416 7.25 -31.27 8.06
N THR A 417 6.75 -30.04 7.95
CA THR A 417 5.90 -29.59 6.85
C THR A 417 6.68 -28.59 6.00
N PHE A 418 7.02 -29.01 4.78
CA PHE A 418 7.53 -28.12 3.75
C PHE A 418 6.42 -27.29 3.13
N GLY A 419 6.67 -26.01 2.86
CA GLY A 419 5.68 -25.12 2.25
C GLY A 419 6.19 -24.44 0.98
N CYS A 420 5.33 -24.30 -0.02
CA CYS A 420 5.59 -23.44 -1.17
C CYS A 420 4.30 -22.78 -1.66
N PHE A 421 4.16 -21.47 -1.40
CA PHE A 421 2.96 -20.70 -1.77
C PHE A 421 3.15 -19.84 -3.02
N ASN A 422 4.14 -20.20 -3.83
CA ASN A 422 4.46 -19.56 -5.09
C ASN A 422 3.40 -19.87 -6.16
N ASN A 423 3.35 -19.03 -7.21
CA ASN A 423 2.59 -19.34 -8.42
C ASN A 423 2.96 -20.75 -8.92
N ALA A 424 1.96 -21.63 -9.10
CA ALA A 424 2.23 -23.02 -9.44
C ALA A 424 2.85 -23.22 -10.83
N THR A 425 2.86 -22.21 -11.70
CA THR A 425 3.62 -22.27 -12.97
C THR A 425 5.14 -22.36 -12.74
N LYS A 426 5.62 -21.98 -11.54
CA LYS A 426 7.02 -22.15 -11.12
C LYS A 426 7.33 -23.60 -10.70
N LEU A 427 6.30 -24.42 -10.47
CA LEU A 427 6.44 -25.82 -10.04
C LEU A 427 6.58 -26.74 -11.26
N ASN A 428 7.83 -26.92 -11.70
CA ASN A 428 8.17 -27.82 -12.80
C ASN A 428 8.60 -29.20 -12.29
N ASP A 429 8.65 -30.16 -13.20
CA ASP A 429 8.88 -31.56 -12.87
C ASP A 429 10.26 -31.79 -12.28
N LYS A 430 11.29 -31.10 -12.79
CA LYS A 430 12.68 -31.20 -12.27
C LYS A 430 12.76 -30.74 -10.81
N LEU A 431 12.05 -29.67 -10.45
CA LEU A 431 11.96 -29.17 -9.07
C LEU A 431 11.26 -30.18 -8.15
N LEU A 432 10.09 -30.68 -8.57
CA LEU A 432 9.30 -31.63 -7.78
C LEU A 432 10.06 -32.95 -7.54
N VAL A 433 10.82 -33.42 -8.53
CA VAL A 433 11.74 -34.56 -8.37
C VAL A 433 12.80 -34.28 -7.30
N GLN A 434 13.39 -33.07 -7.22
CA GLN A 434 14.33 -32.75 -6.13
C GLN A 434 13.65 -32.72 -4.77
N TRP A 435 12.45 -32.17 -4.67
CA TRP A 435 11.69 -32.17 -3.42
C TRP A 435 11.24 -33.56 -2.99
N SER A 436 10.94 -34.46 -3.93
CA SER A 436 10.63 -35.86 -3.61
C SER A 436 11.81 -36.56 -2.90
N LYS A 437 13.05 -36.26 -3.29
CA LYS A 437 14.25 -36.79 -2.63
C LYS A 437 14.37 -36.31 -1.18
N LEU A 438 14.09 -35.03 -0.92
CA LEU A 438 14.03 -34.49 0.44
C LEU A 438 12.97 -35.22 1.28
N MET A 439 11.81 -35.47 0.67
CA MET A 439 10.72 -36.19 1.32
C MET A 439 11.04 -37.66 1.58
N HIS A 440 11.89 -38.31 0.78
CA HIS A 440 12.36 -39.68 1.07
C HIS A 440 13.31 -39.73 2.26
N GLU A 441 14.16 -38.72 2.39
CA GLU A 441 15.13 -38.64 3.49
C GLU A 441 14.49 -38.24 4.82
N LEU A 442 13.35 -37.55 4.75
CA LEU A 442 12.47 -37.26 5.88
C LEU A 442 11.12 -37.96 5.67
N PRO A 443 11.02 -39.28 5.93
CA PRO A 443 9.90 -40.10 5.46
C PRO A 443 8.54 -39.74 6.07
N SER A 444 8.51 -39.03 7.20
CA SER A 444 7.27 -38.53 7.81
C SER A 444 6.88 -37.12 7.33
N SER A 445 7.74 -36.42 6.58
CA SER A 445 7.49 -35.04 6.18
C SER A 445 6.29 -34.90 5.24
N LYS A 446 5.69 -33.71 5.23
CA LYS A 446 4.59 -33.33 4.33
C LYS A 446 4.99 -32.16 3.45
N LEU A 447 4.33 -32.02 2.30
CA LEU A 447 4.49 -30.89 1.39
C LEU A 447 3.16 -30.16 1.25
N TYR A 448 3.15 -28.87 1.57
CA TYR A 448 2.01 -27.98 1.47
C TYR A 448 2.20 -26.96 0.35
N LEU A 449 1.42 -27.12 -0.72
CA LEU A 449 1.40 -26.23 -1.88
C LEU A 449 0.11 -25.41 -1.88
N LYS A 450 0.23 -24.09 -2.08
CA LYS A 450 -0.94 -23.19 -2.13
C LYS A 450 -0.78 -22.09 -3.16
N SER A 451 -1.70 -21.99 -4.11
CA SER A 451 -1.69 -20.92 -5.10
C SER A 451 -3.02 -20.80 -5.83
N MET A 452 -3.21 -19.74 -6.61
CA MET A 452 -4.42 -19.54 -7.40
C MET A 452 -4.64 -20.67 -8.43
N GLN A 453 -3.57 -21.12 -9.09
CA GLN A 453 -3.61 -22.14 -10.13
C GLN A 453 -3.98 -23.52 -9.59
N LEU A 454 -3.71 -23.78 -8.31
CA LEU A 454 -4.06 -25.04 -7.65
C LEU A 454 -5.56 -25.17 -7.32
N GLY A 455 -6.37 -24.15 -7.63
CA GLY A 455 -7.83 -24.32 -7.73
C GLY A 455 -8.22 -25.27 -8.88
N ASN A 456 -7.36 -25.44 -9.88
CA ASN A 456 -7.57 -26.36 -10.99
C ASN A 456 -7.27 -27.82 -10.56
N HIS A 457 -8.24 -28.71 -10.79
CA HIS A 457 -8.11 -30.14 -10.52
C HIS A 457 -7.00 -30.82 -11.33
N GLU A 458 -6.91 -30.59 -12.64
CA GLU A 458 -5.90 -31.17 -13.54
C GLU A 458 -4.48 -30.80 -13.09
N MET A 459 -4.25 -29.54 -12.70
CA MET A 459 -2.95 -29.10 -12.19
C MET A 459 -2.57 -29.82 -10.87
N ARG A 460 -3.54 -30.02 -9.97
CA ARG A 460 -3.31 -30.78 -8.73
C ARG A 460 -2.98 -32.23 -9.02
N GLU A 461 -3.76 -32.89 -9.87
CA GLU A 461 -3.53 -34.27 -10.27
C GLU A 461 -2.18 -34.46 -10.96
N ARG A 462 -1.75 -33.51 -11.80
CA ARG A 462 -0.40 -33.54 -12.41
C ARG A 462 0.69 -33.64 -11.34
N ILE A 463 0.59 -32.80 -10.30
CA ILE A 463 1.57 -32.78 -9.20
C ILE A 463 1.48 -34.08 -8.39
N ILE A 464 0.27 -34.52 -8.03
CA ILE A 464 0.06 -35.76 -7.26
C ILE A 464 0.65 -36.95 -8.03
N ASN A 465 0.28 -37.13 -9.30
CA ASN A 465 0.75 -38.24 -10.13
C ASN A 465 2.28 -38.24 -10.28
N LEU A 466 2.90 -37.07 -10.44
CA LEU A 466 4.36 -36.98 -10.52
C LEU A 466 5.02 -37.38 -9.19
N MET A 467 4.51 -36.86 -8.06
CA MET A 467 5.04 -37.18 -6.74
C MET A 467 4.85 -38.67 -6.39
N GLU A 468 3.71 -39.27 -6.76
CA GLU A 468 3.47 -40.70 -6.60
C GLU A 468 4.40 -41.55 -7.47
N ALA A 469 4.69 -41.13 -8.70
CA ALA A 469 5.65 -41.79 -9.58
C ALA A 469 7.08 -41.75 -9.00
N GLU A 470 7.42 -40.68 -8.26
CA GLU A 470 8.66 -40.58 -7.49
C GLU A 470 8.58 -41.28 -6.12
N GLY A 471 7.46 -41.93 -5.77
CA GLY A 471 7.30 -42.72 -4.55
C GLY A 471 6.85 -41.94 -3.31
N VAL A 472 6.37 -40.71 -3.46
CA VAL A 472 5.75 -39.92 -2.37
C VAL A 472 4.24 -40.08 -2.44
N SER A 473 3.65 -40.68 -1.40
CA SER A 473 2.21 -40.95 -1.34
C SER A 473 1.38 -39.67 -1.22
N ALA A 474 0.17 -39.68 -1.82
CA ALA A 474 -0.72 -38.52 -1.83
C ALA A 474 -1.12 -37.99 -0.44
N ASP A 475 -1.14 -38.83 0.60
CA ASP A 475 -1.46 -38.41 1.99
C ASP A 475 -0.38 -37.50 2.62
N ARG A 476 0.82 -37.45 2.01
CA ARG A 476 1.91 -36.53 2.37
C ARG A 476 1.80 -35.18 1.66
N LEU A 477 0.85 -35.01 0.74
CA LEU A 477 0.65 -33.79 -0.03
C LEU A 477 -0.62 -33.06 0.43
N ARG A 478 -0.48 -31.78 0.75
CA ARG A 478 -1.59 -30.86 0.95
C ARG A 478 -1.55 -29.84 -0.18
N ILE A 479 -2.55 -29.82 -1.05
CA ILE A 479 -2.56 -28.96 -2.23
C ILE A 479 -3.86 -28.16 -2.26
N GLU A 480 -3.75 -26.84 -2.10
CA GLU A 480 -4.89 -25.96 -1.95
C GLU A 480 -4.90 -24.82 -2.98
N GLY A 481 -6.12 -24.42 -3.37
CA GLY A 481 -6.36 -23.27 -4.22
C GLY A 481 -6.25 -21.92 -3.50
N PRO A 482 -6.73 -20.84 -4.15
CA PRO A 482 -6.63 -19.48 -3.62
C PRO A 482 -7.47 -19.29 -2.34
N SER A 483 -7.05 -18.33 -1.53
CA SER A 483 -7.78 -17.83 -0.36
C SER A 483 -7.58 -16.31 -0.23
N PRO A 484 -8.41 -15.59 0.55
CA PRO A 484 -8.10 -14.24 0.98
C PRO A 484 -6.69 -14.13 1.55
N HIS A 485 -6.04 -12.97 1.37
CA HIS A 485 -4.63 -12.81 1.73
C HIS A 485 -4.33 -13.09 3.20
N ILE A 486 -5.21 -12.65 4.13
CA ILE A 486 -5.03 -12.94 5.56
C ILE A 486 -5.04 -14.45 5.85
N GLU A 487 -5.88 -15.22 5.16
CA GLU A 487 -5.94 -16.69 5.31
C GLU A 487 -4.73 -17.35 4.67
N LEU A 488 -4.22 -16.81 3.55
CA LEU A 488 -2.97 -17.27 2.93
C LEU A 488 -1.80 -17.12 3.92
N LEU A 489 -1.67 -15.95 4.57
CA LEU A 489 -0.64 -15.72 5.59
C LEU A 489 -0.80 -16.65 6.78
N GLN A 490 -2.03 -16.92 7.24
CA GLN A 490 -2.29 -17.87 8.32
C GLN A 490 -1.86 -19.30 7.96
N CYS A 491 -1.89 -19.70 6.69
CA CYS A 491 -1.44 -21.03 6.27
C CYS A 491 0.06 -21.27 6.51
N TYR A 492 0.89 -20.22 6.59
CA TYR A 492 2.31 -20.37 6.97
C TYR A 492 2.48 -20.83 8.43
N ASN A 493 1.45 -20.70 9.27
CA ASN A 493 1.48 -21.30 10.61
C ASN A 493 1.37 -22.82 10.62
N ASP A 494 1.12 -23.46 9.46
CA ASP A 494 1.18 -24.91 9.28
C ASP A 494 2.50 -25.36 8.60
N VAL A 495 3.43 -24.44 8.34
CA VAL A 495 4.68 -24.69 7.61
C VAL A 495 5.88 -24.51 8.54
N ASP A 496 6.83 -25.44 8.47
CA ASP A 496 8.08 -25.40 9.24
C ASP A 496 9.21 -24.78 8.41
N ILE A 497 9.35 -25.16 7.13
CA ILE A 497 10.40 -24.68 6.22
C ILE A 497 9.77 -24.41 4.85
N SER A 498 10.04 -23.22 4.29
CA SER A 498 9.64 -22.89 2.93
C SER A 498 10.69 -23.33 1.91
N LEU A 499 10.22 -24.00 0.85
CA LEU A 499 11.03 -24.43 -0.27
C LEU A 499 10.83 -23.47 -1.45
N ASP A 500 11.88 -22.74 -1.80
CA ASP A 500 11.85 -21.81 -2.92
C ASP A 500 11.91 -22.58 -4.27
N PRO A 501 11.10 -22.21 -5.28
CA PRO A 501 11.17 -22.82 -6.60
C PRO A 501 12.40 -22.41 -7.41
N TRP A 502 12.73 -23.24 -8.40
CA TRP A 502 13.82 -23.04 -9.37
C TRP A 502 13.35 -23.45 -10.77
N PRO A 503 13.70 -22.76 -11.87
CA PRO A 503 14.70 -21.68 -11.97
C PRO A 503 14.14 -20.27 -11.73
N TYR A 504 12.84 -20.14 -11.48
CA TYR A 504 12.20 -18.87 -11.11
C TYR A 504 11.88 -18.90 -9.62
N SER A 505 12.53 -18.03 -8.84
CA SER A 505 12.41 -17.92 -7.38
C SER A 505 11.15 -17.18 -6.90
N GLY A 506 10.84 -17.26 -5.61
CA GLY A 506 9.85 -16.44 -4.92
C GLY A 506 10.29 -14.98 -4.81
N GLY A 507 9.32 -14.07 -4.70
CA GLY A 507 9.57 -12.65 -4.47
C GLY A 507 8.80 -12.20 -3.24
N LEU A 508 7.61 -11.63 -3.44
CA LEU A 508 6.69 -11.27 -2.35
C LEU A 508 6.43 -12.45 -1.37
N THR A 509 6.27 -13.67 -1.91
CA THR A 509 6.06 -14.89 -1.13
C THR A 509 7.21 -15.19 -0.17
N THR A 510 8.44 -14.84 -0.53
CA THR A 510 9.62 -14.98 0.32
C THR A 510 9.55 -14.01 1.49
N CYS A 511 9.25 -12.74 1.23
CA CYS A 511 9.02 -11.74 2.28
C CYS A 511 7.87 -12.14 3.21
N GLU A 512 6.77 -12.67 2.68
CA GLU A 512 5.62 -13.13 3.46
C GLU A 512 5.92 -14.38 4.31
N SER A 513 6.76 -15.28 3.81
CA SER A 513 7.23 -16.46 4.55
C SER A 513 8.08 -16.04 5.76
N LEU A 514 9.06 -15.16 5.53
CA LEU A 514 9.88 -14.55 6.60
C LEU A 514 9.00 -13.79 7.61
N LEU A 515 8.02 -13.01 7.12
CA LEU A 515 7.06 -12.28 7.96
C LEU A 515 6.24 -13.23 8.85
N MET A 516 5.97 -14.46 8.39
CA MET A 516 5.24 -15.47 9.15
C MET A 516 6.15 -16.43 9.93
N GLY A 517 7.43 -16.10 10.08
CA GLY A 517 8.36 -16.88 10.88
C GLY A 517 8.78 -18.20 10.23
N VAL A 518 8.78 -18.28 8.91
CA VAL A 518 9.16 -19.49 8.17
C VAL A 518 10.43 -19.22 7.37
N PRO A 519 11.55 -19.92 7.63
CA PRO A 519 12.76 -19.76 6.85
C PRO A 519 12.57 -20.30 5.43
N VAL A 520 13.16 -19.62 4.45
CA VAL A 520 13.08 -19.98 3.03
C VAL A 520 14.47 -20.39 2.55
N VAL A 521 14.63 -21.63 2.07
CA VAL A 521 15.88 -22.06 1.43
C VAL A 521 15.79 -21.82 -0.07
N SER A 522 16.76 -21.08 -0.62
CA SER A 522 16.79 -20.69 -2.04
C SER A 522 18.09 -21.10 -2.73
N PHE A 523 17.96 -21.69 -3.92
CA PHE A 523 19.06 -21.91 -4.86
C PHE A 523 18.86 -20.96 -6.04
N PRO A 524 19.72 -19.94 -6.22
CA PRO A 524 19.51 -18.95 -7.26
C PRO A 524 19.50 -19.56 -8.67
N GLY A 525 18.54 -19.14 -9.49
CA GLY A 525 18.46 -19.46 -10.91
C GLY A 525 19.46 -18.68 -11.77
N PRO A 526 19.52 -18.99 -13.09
CA PRO A 526 20.53 -18.45 -14.00
C PRO A 526 20.26 -17.01 -14.45
N THR A 527 19.08 -16.47 -14.17
CA THR A 527 18.61 -15.15 -14.62
C THR A 527 18.05 -14.36 -13.46
N PHE A 528 17.82 -13.05 -13.63
CA PHE A 528 17.16 -12.17 -12.65
C PHE A 528 15.95 -12.84 -11.96
N ALA A 529 14.99 -13.40 -12.71
CA ALA A 529 13.80 -14.07 -12.14
C ALA A 529 14.11 -15.19 -11.11
N GLY A 530 15.29 -15.80 -11.21
CA GLY A 530 15.76 -16.84 -10.32
C GLY A 530 16.44 -16.34 -9.05
N ARG A 531 16.55 -15.02 -8.85
CA ARG A 531 17.38 -14.42 -7.81
C ARG A 531 16.61 -13.56 -6.82
N HIS A 532 15.34 -13.22 -7.07
CA HIS A 532 14.50 -12.42 -6.16
C HIS A 532 14.58 -12.88 -4.70
N SER A 533 14.47 -14.20 -4.45
CA SER A 533 14.57 -14.71 -3.06
C SER A 533 15.96 -14.51 -2.46
N ALA A 534 17.00 -14.65 -3.27
CA ALA A 534 18.38 -14.46 -2.82
C ALA A 534 18.62 -13.04 -2.35
N THR A 535 18.17 -12.02 -3.10
CA THR A 535 18.32 -10.63 -2.68
C THR A 535 17.55 -10.34 -1.39
N HIS A 536 16.29 -10.77 -1.29
CA HIS A 536 15.50 -10.55 -0.08
C HIS A 536 16.10 -11.26 1.14
N LEU A 537 16.60 -12.48 1.00
CA LEU A 537 17.23 -13.24 2.10
C LEU A 537 18.54 -12.59 2.56
N ILE A 538 19.44 -12.24 1.63
CA ILE A 538 20.71 -11.60 1.98
C ILE A 538 20.46 -10.25 2.65
N ASN A 539 19.58 -9.43 2.09
CA ASN A 539 19.26 -8.12 2.64
C ASN A 539 18.43 -8.21 3.94
N ALA A 540 17.74 -9.31 4.20
CA ALA A 540 17.14 -9.62 5.51
C ALA A 540 18.16 -10.08 6.56
N GLY A 541 19.43 -10.28 6.18
CA GLY A 541 20.48 -10.75 7.09
C GLY A 541 20.57 -12.27 7.21
N MET A 542 20.08 -13.01 6.20
CA MET A 542 20.02 -14.48 6.17
C MET A 542 20.78 -15.08 4.96
N PRO A 543 22.05 -14.70 4.70
CA PRO A 543 22.80 -15.17 3.53
C PRO A 543 23.00 -16.69 3.50
N GLU A 544 23.00 -17.34 4.66
CA GLU A 544 23.17 -18.78 4.81
C GLU A 544 22.00 -19.60 4.25
N LEU A 545 20.84 -18.98 4.04
CA LEU A 545 19.68 -19.61 3.41
C LEU A 545 19.75 -19.57 1.86
N VAL A 546 20.76 -18.90 1.30
CA VAL A 546 21.04 -18.85 -0.13
C VAL A 546 22.20 -19.81 -0.44
N VAL A 547 21.91 -20.85 -1.21
CA VAL A 547 22.86 -21.95 -1.50
C VAL A 547 23.27 -21.97 -2.96
N ASN A 548 24.36 -22.65 -3.31
CA ASN A 548 24.95 -22.60 -4.66
C ASN A 548 24.74 -23.88 -5.48
N SER A 549 24.10 -24.91 -4.91
CA SER A 549 23.85 -26.17 -5.61
C SER A 549 22.64 -26.90 -5.04
N TRP A 550 22.09 -27.85 -5.80
CA TRP A 550 21.05 -28.76 -5.30
C TRP A 550 21.51 -29.60 -4.10
N GLN A 551 22.80 -29.91 -4.03
CA GLN A 551 23.37 -30.63 -2.88
C GLN A 551 23.33 -29.76 -1.63
N GLU A 552 23.82 -28.52 -1.71
CA GLU A 552 23.78 -27.56 -0.59
C GLU A 552 22.34 -27.20 -0.21
N TYR A 553 21.43 -27.04 -1.18
CA TYR A 553 20.00 -26.83 -0.94
C TYR A 553 19.43 -27.96 -0.07
N ARG A 554 19.74 -29.20 -0.44
CA ARG A 554 19.32 -30.38 0.32
C ARG A 554 19.93 -30.41 1.71
N GLU A 555 21.24 -30.23 1.82
CA GLU A 555 21.95 -30.24 3.11
C GLU A 555 21.39 -29.17 4.05
N ARG A 556 21.14 -27.96 3.55
CA ARG A 556 20.56 -26.85 4.31
C ARG A 556 19.15 -27.15 4.80
N VAL A 557 18.30 -27.74 3.96
CA VAL A 557 16.94 -28.13 4.36
C VAL A 557 16.97 -29.22 5.45
N LEU A 558 17.85 -30.21 5.31
CA LEU A 558 17.98 -31.28 6.30
C LEU A 558 18.56 -30.79 7.62
N GLU A 559 19.52 -29.86 7.59
CA GLU A 559 20.07 -29.20 8.76
C GLU A 559 18.98 -28.50 9.58
N LEU A 560 18.18 -27.64 8.92
CA LEU A 560 17.04 -26.96 9.55
C LEU A 560 16.01 -27.94 10.11
N ALA A 561 15.75 -29.04 9.40
CA ALA A 561 14.80 -30.08 9.82
C ALA A 561 15.29 -30.94 10.99
N SER A 562 16.61 -30.99 11.23
CA SER A 562 17.22 -31.87 12.24
C SER A 562 17.26 -31.25 13.64
N ASP A 563 17.21 -29.92 13.75
CA ASP A 563 17.25 -29.18 15.01
C ASP A 563 15.99 -28.33 15.18
N LEU A 564 14.97 -28.93 15.80
CA LEU A 564 13.68 -28.29 16.03
C LEU A 564 13.76 -27.13 17.02
N ASP A 565 14.72 -27.13 17.95
CA ASP A 565 14.87 -26.07 18.94
C ASP A 565 15.45 -24.81 18.28
N SER A 566 16.46 -24.98 17.44
CA SER A 566 16.98 -23.90 16.59
C SER A 566 15.92 -23.41 15.60
N LEU A 567 15.18 -24.31 14.95
CA LEU A 567 14.12 -23.92 14.01
C LEU A 567 12.97 -23.17 14.70
N ALA A 568 12.59 -23.55 15.92
CA ALA A 568 11.62 -22.82 16.73
C ALA A 568 12.12 -21.43 17.12
N THR A 569 13.41 -21.32 17.46
CA THR A 569 14.07 -20.04 17.76
C THR A 569 14.08 -19.13 16.54
N ILE A 570 14.46 -19.64 15.36
CA ILE A 570 14.41 -18.90 14.08
C ILE A 570 12.99 -18.38 13.87
N ARG A 571 11.99 -19.27 13.95
CA ARG A 571 10.59 -18.92 13.72
C ARG A 571 10.07 -17.80 14.62
N GLN A 572 10.46 -17.80 15.89
CA GLN A 572 10.07 -16.77 16.85
C GLN A 572 10.62 -15.38 16.49
N HIS A 573 11.85 -15.30 15.96
CA HIS A 573 12.55 -14.03 15.75
C HIS A 573 12.51 -13.53 14.30
N LEU A 574 12.30 -14.41 13.32
CA LEU A 574 12.48 -14.11 11.90
C LEU A 574 11.60 -12.95 11.38
N ARG A 575 10.37 -12.82 11.92
CA ARG A 575 9.52 -11.65 11.64
C ARG A 575 10.21 -10.35 12.02
N GLN A 576 10.74 -10.30 13.24
CA GLN A 576 11.38 -9.10 13.77
C GLN A 576 12.64 -8.78 12.95
N VAL A 577 13.44 -9.80 12.62
CA VAL A 577 14.61 -9.65 11.74
C VAL A 577 14.23 -9.02 10.40
N LEU A 578 13.19 -9.53 9.73
CA LEU A 578 12.71 -8.96 8.46
C LEU A 578 12.30 -7.49 8.62
N LEU A 579 11.48 -7.17 9.64
CA LEU A 579 10.94 -5.83 9.86
C LEU A 579 12.04 -4.79 10.17
N GLU A 580 13.17 -5.24 10.74
CA GLU A 580 14.31 -4.40 11.09
C GLU A 580 15.35 -4.28 9.98
N SER A 581 15.29 -5.18 9.00
CA SER A 581 16.22 -5.21 7.88
C SER A 581 15.98 -4.09 6.85
N PRO A 582 16.98 -3.81 5.98
CA PRO A 582 16.81 -2.95 4.81
C PRO A 582 15.60 -3.27 3.94
N VAL A 583 15.15 -4.53 3.87
CA VAL A 583 14.01 -4.97 3.05
C VAL A 583 12.71 -4.24 3.42
N CYS A 584 12.54 -3.83 4.68
CA CYS A 584 11.36 -3.08 5.15
C CYS A 584 11.67 -1.62 5.54
N ASN A 585 12.88 -1.11 5.23
CA ASN A 585 13.32 0.23 5.64
C ASN A 585 13.02 1.28 4.56
N ALA A 586 11.75 1.69 4.47
CA ALA A 586 11.28 2.64 3.47
C ALA A 586 12.02 4.01 3.48
N PRO A 587 12.31 4.64 4.65
CA PRO A 587 13.06 5.90 4.66
C PRO A 587 14.48 5.78 4.07
N ARG A 588 15.20 4.69 4.40
CA ARG A 588 16.53 4.41 3.84
C ARG A 588 16.45 4.19 2.33
N PHE A 589 15.52 3.35 1.88
CA PHE A 589 15.32 3.11 0.45
C PHE A 589 14.94 4.40 -0.29
N ALA A 590 14.04 5.23 0.27
CA ALA A 590 13.64 6.51 -0.33
C ALA A 590 14.84 7.44 -0.55
N LYS A 591 15.77 7.52 0.42
CA LYS A 591 17.02 8.27 0.26
C LYS A 591 17.86 7.73 -0.91
N HIS A 592 18.07 6.42 -0.99
CA HIS A 592 18.84 5.80 -2.08
C HIS A 592 18.16 5.99 -3.44
N PHE A 593 16.84 5.85 -3.50
CA PHE A 593 16.04 6.11 -4.70
C PHE A 593 16.16 7.57 -5.14
N THR A 594 16.01 8.53 -4.22
CA THR A 594 16.19 9.96 -4.53
C THR A 594 17.58 10.21 -5.10
N ASN A 595 18.61 9.70 -4.43
CA ASN A 595 20.00 9.85 -4.85
C ASN A 595 20.24 9.31 -6.26
N ALA A 596 19.71 8.12 -6.55
CA ALA A 596 19.85 7.50 -7.87
C ALA A 596 19.19 8.35 -8.96
N MET A 597 17.95 8.83 -8.71
CA MET A 597 17.22 9.64 -9.69
C MET A 597 17.88 10.98 -9.96
N ARG A 598 18.40 11.63 -8.91
CA ARG A 598 19.16 12.87 -9.03
C ARG A 598 20.47 12.66 -9.80
N ALA A 599 21.21 11.60 -9.51
CA ALA A 599 22.46 11.28 -10.20
C ALA A 599 22.26 11.02 -11.71
N ILE A 600 21.28 10.19 -12.09
CA ILE A 600 21.02 9.91 -13.52
C ILE A 600 20.50 11.14 -14.27
N TRP A 601 19.74 12.02 -13.59
CA TRP A 601 19.30 13.30 -14.16
C TRP A 601 20.46 14.27 -14.36
N GLN A 602 21.31 14.43 -13.35
CA GLN A 602 22.51 15.27 -13.42
C GLN A 602 23.41 14.85 -14.59
N ARG A 603 23.65 13.54 -14.72
CA ARG A 603 24.40 12.99 -15.85
C ARG A 603 23.77 13.31 -17.21
N HIS A 604 22.44 13.29 -17.31
CA HIS A 604 21.71 13.70 -18.51
C HIS A 604 21.86 15.20 -18.81
N CYS A 605 21.80 16.06 -17.78
CA CYS A 605 22.02 17.50 -17.90
C CYS A 605 23.44 17.81 -18.40
N GLU A 606 24.44 17.07 -17.93
CA GLU A 606 25.83 17.15 -18.40
C GLU A 606 26.02 16.68 -19.86
N GLY A 607 25.01 16.05 -20.47
CA GLY A 607 25.07 15.55 -21.84
C GLY A 607 25.91 14.28 -22.01
N LYS A 608 26.21 13.58 -20.90
CA LYS A 608 26.92 12.30 -20.92
C LYS A 608 25.97 11.16 -21.31
N GLN A 609 26.54 10.09 -21.88
CA GLN A 609 25.77 8.87 -22.19
C GLN A 609 25.40 8.13 -20.90
N PRO A 610 24.24 7.46 -20.82
CA PRO A 610 23.92 6.60 -19.69
C PRO A 610 25.03 5.58 -19.38
N ALA A 611 25.32 5.36 -18.10
CA ALA A 611 26.30 4.38 -17.61
C ALA A 611 25.78 3.73 -16.32
N ALA A 612 26.22 2.51 -16.02
CA ALA A 612 25.83 1.82 -14.79
C ALA A 612 26.17 2.66 -13.55
N LEU A 613 25.25 2.71 -12.59
CA LEU A 613 25.37 3.46 -11.34
C LEU A 613 25.38 2.47 -10.17
N THR A 614 26.39 2.51 -9.32
CA THR A 614 26.48 1.64 -8.14
C THR A 614 26.61 2.49 -6.88
N PHE A 615 26.07 1.98 -5.78
CA PHE A 615 26.22 2.58 -4.46
C PHE A 615 27.17 1.76 -3.60
N ASP A 616 28.02 2.43 -2.84
CA ASP A 616 28.79 1.77 -1.79
C ASP A 616 27.93 1.52 -0.54
N LYS A 617 28.51 0.85 0.47
CA LYS A 617 27.82 0.55 1.74
C LYS A 617 27.45 1.80 2.55
N THR A 618 28.05 2.95 2.25
CA THR A 618 27.74 4.24 2.89
C THR A 618 26.61 4.98 2.16
N GLY A 619 26.19 4.48 1.00
CA GLY A 619 25.17 5.08 0.15
C GLY A 619 25.72 6.15 -0.79
N GLN A 620 27.03 6.18 -1.02
CA GLN A 620 27.67 7.07 -1.99
C GLN A 620 27.56 6.48 -3.40
N ALA A 621 27.09 7.28 -4.35
CA ALA A 621 26.82 6.85 -5.72
C ALA A 621 28.04 7.05 -6.63
N GLN A 622 28.32 6.11 -7.53
CA GLN A 622 29.41 6.20 -8.50
C GLN A 622 29.01 5.58 -9.85
N PHE A 623 29.27 6.29 -10.94
CA PHE A 623 29.11 5.75 -12.29
C PHE A 623 30.30 4.86 -12.68
N ALA A 624 30.04 3.77 -13.39
CA ALA A 624 31.05 2.79 -13.76
C ALA A 624 32.16 3.34 -14.68
N ASP A 625 31.92 4.46 -15.37
CA ASP A 625 32.88 5.14 -16.23
C ASP A 625 33.56 6.35 -15.57
N GLU A 626 33.35 6.56 -14.26
CA GLU A 626 33.91 7.70 -13.50
C GLU A 626 34.69 7.21 -12.27
N GLU A 627 35.90 7.75 -12.07
CA GLU A 627 36.76 7.37 -10.93
C GLU A 627 36.31 7.99 -9.60
N THR A 628 35.59 9.11 -9.66
CA THR A 628 35.12 9.84 -8.48
C THR A 628 33.64 9.59 -8.23
N PRO A 629 33.21 9.49 -6.96
CA PRO A 629 31.78 9.45 -6.65
C PRO A 629 31.04 10.70 -7.11
N VAL A 630 29.76 10.53 -7.42
CA VAL A 630 28.86 11.60 -7.84
C VAL A 630 28.55 12.51 -6.66
N ASP A 631 28.83 13.81 -6.81
CA ASP A 631 28.31 14.82 -5.91
C ASP A 631 26.86 15.14 -6.31
N ILE A 632 25.92 14.69 -5.48
CA ILE A 632 24.50 14.69 -5.83
C ILE A 632 23.93 16.09 -5.63
N VAL A 633 23.55 16.74 -6.73
CA VAL A 633 22.83 18.00 -6.71
C VAL A 633 21.34 17.72 -6.46
N TYR A 634 20.76 18.36 -5.45
CA TYR A 634 19.32 18.30 -5.15
C TYR A 634 18.58 19.49 -5.77
N ALA A 635 17.27 19.37 -5.92
CA ALA A 635 16.45 20.50 -6.35
C ALA A 635 16.55 21.63 -5.32
N GLU A 636 16.82 22.85 -5.78
CA GLU A 636 16.68 24.07 -4.98
C GLU A 636 15.24 24.13 -4.50
N SER A 637 15.09 24.09 -3.19
CA SER A 637 13.80 24.23 -2.57
C SER A 637 13.32 25.65 -2.81
N MET A 638 12.33 25.85 -3.68
CA MET A 638 11.49 27.05 -3.54
C MET A 638 10.84 26.94 -2.17
N GLU A 639 11.38 27.74 -1.25
CA GLU A 639 11.34 27.74 0.23
C GLU A 639 12.44 26.94 0.94
N PRO A 640 13.14 27.51 1.94
CA PRO A 640 14.40 26.99 2.45
C PRO A 640 14.24 25.68 3.23
N GLU A 641 15.15 24.72 3.00
CA GLU A 641 15.63 23.63 3.87
C GLU A 641 14.72 23.07 4.98
N ALA A 642 14.40 21.76 4.86
CA ALA A 642 13.78 20.88 5.86
C ALA A 642 12.43 21.35 6.42
N ALA A 643 11.35 20.61 6.15
CA ALA A 643 10.07 20.85 6.82
C ALA A 643 10.19 20.43 8.30
N GLY A 644 10.70 21.34 9.12
CA GLY A 644 10.89 21.20 10.55
C GLY A 644 11.80 22.32 11.05
N PHE A 645 11.57 22.75 12.27
CA PHE A 645 12.26 23.93 12.80
C PHE A 645 13.78 23.74 12.84
N LYS A 646 14.55 24.71 12.32
CA LYS A 646 16.01 24.63 12.33
C LYS A 646 16.59 24.98 13.69
N TRP A 647 17.14 23.97 14.35
CA TRP A 647 17.80 24.14 15.63
C TRP A 647 19.23 24.64 15.47
N SER A 648 19.53 25.78 16.09
CA SER A 648 20.90 26.28 16.24
C SER A 648 21.36 26.06 17.69
N LEU A 649 22.17 25.03 17.90
CA LEU A 649 22.77 24.72 19.20
C LEU A 649 24.19 25.30 19.26
N SER A 650 24.48 26.11 20.28
CA SER A 650 25.82 26.70 20.43
C SER A 650 26.89 25.70 20.89
N SER A 651 26.47 24.54 21.37
CA SER A 651 27.31 23.43 21.85
C SER A 651 26.55 22.11 21.77
N LYS A 652 27.29 20.99 21.69
CA LYS A 652 26.69 19.65 21.72
C LYS A 652 25.94 19.40 23.03
N ILE A 653 24.92 18.56 22.95
CA ILE A 653 24.21 17.99 24.08
C ILE A 653 25.01 16.81 24.61
N ILE A 654 25.39 16.88 25.88
CA ILE A 654 26.09 15.78 26.55
C ILE A 654 25.04 14.88 27.22
N ALA A 655 24.93 13.64 26.73
CA ALA A 655 24.01 12.64 27.25
C ALA A 655 24.77 11.50 27.93
N LEU A 656 24.31 11.08 29.10
CA LEU A 656 24.86 9.94 29.83
C LEU A 656 23.78 8.90 30.05
N ASP A 657 24.05 7.68 29.58
CA ASP A 657 23.14 6.53 29.62
C ASP A 657 23.71 5.40 30.48
N ASN A 658 23.08 5.17 31.64
CA ASN A 658 23.45 4.11 32.57
C ASN A 658 22.56 2.88 32.40
N GLY A 659 23.07 1.87 31.70
CA GLY A 659 22.34 0.66 31.30
C GLY A 659 22.33 0.39 29.79
N SER A 660 23.04 1.18 29.01
CA SER A 660 23.22 1.03 27.54
C SER A 660 21.95 1.07 26.69
N ARG A 661 20.90 1.70 27.21
CA ARG A 661 19.59 1.72 26.55
C ARG A 661 19.60 2.47 25.24
N LEU A 662 20.31 3.61 25.13
CA LEU A 662 20.37 4.35 23.87
C LEU A 662 21.06 3.55 22.76
N VAL A 663 22.06 2.74 23.12
CA VAL A 663 22.86 1.95 22.19
C VAL A 663 22.14 0.64 21.81
N VAL A 664 21.47 0.01 22.78
CA VAL A 664 20.75 -1.27 22.60
C VAL A 664 19.35 -1.05 22.01
N GLU A 665 18.61 -0.03 22.45
CA GLU A 665 17.30 0.32 21.88
C GLU A 665 17.51 1.11 20.57
N LYS A 666 16.78 0.77 19.51
CA LYS A 666 16.96 1.37 18.18
C LYS A 666 16.80 2.90 18.22
N GLY A 667 17.82 3.63 17.79
CA GLY A 667 17.73 5.10 17.67
C GLY A 667 19.07 5.84 17.73
N ILE A 668 20.13 5.20 18.25
CA ILE A 668 21.45 5.85 18.37
C ILE A 668 21.96 6.41 17.05
N ASP A 669 21.82 5.68 15.94
CA ASP A 669 22.30 6.11 14.63
C ASP A 669 21.58 7.36 14.12
N THR A 670 20.30 7.54 14.48
CA THR A 670 19.54 8.75 14.18
C THR A 670 20.05 9.93 15.01
N LEU A 671 20.34 9.74 16.30
CA LEU A 671 20.90 10.80 17.15
C LEU A 671 22.30 11.22 16.69
N ARG A 672 23.11 10.27 16.22
CA ARG A 672 24.46 10.54 15.68
C ARG A 672 24.41 11.37 14.39
N GLN A 673 23.44 11.13 13.51
CA GLN A 673 23.26 11.90 12.27
C GLN A 673 23.00 13.39 12.51
N LEU A 674 22.41 13.75 13.66
CA LEU A 674 22.16 15.14 14.02
C LEU A 674 23.46 15.90 14.37
N ASN A 675 24.58 15.18 14.58
CA ASN A 675 25.88 15.69 15.03
C ASN A 675 25.80 16.67 16.22
N SER A 676 24.72 16.57 16.98
CA SER A 676 24.36 17.49 18.06
C SER A 676 24.61 16.88 19.43
N PHE A 677 25.05 15.62 19.49
CA PHE A 677 25.23 14.85 20.73
C PHE A 677 26.68 14.44 20.96
N GLY A 678 27.05 14.36 22.24
CA GLY A 678 28.14 13.53 22.77
C GLY A 678 27.57 12.58 23.81
N ILE A 679 27.69 11.27 23.58
CA ILE A 679 26.98 10.24 24.36
C ILE A 679 27.99 9.39 25.11
N VAL A 680 27.79 9.22 26.41
CA VAL A 680 28.55 8.32 27.28
C VAL A 680 27.63 7.23 27.80
N THR A 681 27.95 5.97 27.51
CA THR A 681 27.10 4.83 27.84
C THR A 681 27.84 3.85 28.75
N PHE A 682 27.20 3.41 29.82
CA PHE A 682 27.65 2.33 30.70
C PHE A 682 26.88 1.05 30.42
N ASP A 683 27.61 -0.04 30.14
CA ASP A 683 27.06 -1.37 29.85
C ASP A 683 27.58 -2.40 30.86
N PRO A 684 26.96 -2.48 32.06
CA PRO A 684 27.42 -3.39 33.11
C PRO A 684 27.32 -4.86 32.75
N ALA A 685 26.33 -5.24 31.95
CA ALA A 685 26.01 -6.62 31.62
C ALA A 685 26.50 -7.06 30.24
N SER A 686 27.26 -6.20 29.53
CA SER A 686 27.76 -6.46 28.18
C SER A 686 26.65 -6.80 27.18
N GLN A 687 25.54 -6.06 27.25
CA GLN A 687 24.40 -6.19 26.35
C GLN A 687 24.68 -5.61 24.97
N VAL A 688 25.65 -4.70 24.85
CA VAL A 688 26.10 -4.16 23.57
C VAL A 688 26.95 -5.22 22.85
N THR A 689 26.41 -5.77 21.77
CA THR A 689 27.02 -6.90 21.04
C THR A 689 28.21 -6.52 20.14
N ASN A 690 28.37 -5.23 19.81
CA ASN A 690 29.48 -4.74 18.99
C ASN A 690 29.99 -3.35 19.48
N PRO A 691 30.64 -3.28 20.64
CA PRO A 691 31.14 -2.03 21.20
C PRO A 691 32.29 -1.44 20.35
N GLU A 692 33.03 -2.26 19.61
CA GLU A 692 34.15 -1.86 18.75
C GLU A 692 33.75 -0.86 17.67
N ARG A 693 32.46 -0.85 17.25
CA ARG A 693 31.90 0.14 16.32
C ARG A 693 32.07 1.59 16.79
N PHE A 694 32.23 1.81 18.10
CA PHE A 694 32.37 3.14 18.70
C PHE A 694 33.82 3.45 19.11
N GLU A 695 34.78 2.55 18.90
CA GLU A 695 36.18 2.84 19.18
C GLU A 695 36.68 3.99 18.29
N GLY A 696 37.27 5.01 18.91
CA GLY A 696 37.75 6.21 18.21
C GLY A 696 36.64 7.16 17.74
N SER A 697 35.37 6.92 18.11
CA SER A 697 34.27 7.85 17.88
C SER A 697 34.44 9.13 18.71
N ASN A 698 34.14 10.28 18.09
CA ASN A 698 34.10 11.58 18.77
C ASN A 698 32.71 11.92 19.31
N ASP A 699 31.73 11.01 19.18
CA ASP A 699 30.31 11.25 19.46
C ASP A 699 29.66 10.23 20.40
N VAL A 700 30.20 9.01 20.53
CA VAL A 700 29.72 7.96 21.43
C VAL A 700 30.91 7.27 22.12
N GLN A 701 30.85 7.13 23.44
CA GLN A 701 31.79 6.34 24.24
C GLN A 701 31.03 5.26 25.00
N VAL A 702 31.46 4.01 24.88
CA VAL A 702 30.84 2.86 25.56
C VAL A 702 31.82 2.27 26.57
N PHE A 703 31.42 2.24 27.84
CA PHE A 703 32.15 1.61 28.93
C PHE A 703 31.50 0.27 29.27
N THR A 704 32.11 -0.81 28.77
CA THR A 704 31.69 -2.18 29.10
C THR A 704 32.16 -2.56 30.50
N HIS A 705 31.37 -3.37 31.21
CA HIS A 705 31.69 -3.86 32.57
C HIS A 705 31.92 -2.73 33.60
N ALA A 706 31.23 -1.62 33.43
CA ALA A 706 31.20 -0.48 34.34
C ALA A 706 29.78 0.05 34.49
N VAL A 707 29.51 0.75 35.58
CA VAL A 707 28.18 1.28 35.92
C VAL A 707 28.32 2.47 36.84
N LEU A 708 27.36 3.39 36.81
CA LEU A 708 27.27 4.43 37.82
C LEU A 708 26.83 3.87 39.18
N GLY A 709 27.28 4.50 40.26
CA GLY A 709 26.90 4.15 41.62
C GLY A 709 27.51 5.10 42.66
N ASP A 710 27.91 4.57 43.82
CA ASP A 710 28.50 5.35 44.92
C ASP A 710 30.05 5.45 44.84
N GLY A 711 30.65 4.82 43.85
CA GLY A 711 32.10 4.76 43.67
C GLY A 711 32.79 3.65 44.47
N ASN A 712 32.03 2.79 45.16
CA ASN A 712 32.53 1.59 45.82
C ASN A 712 32.37 0.35 44.92
N GLN A 713 33.08 -0.72 45.25
CA GLN A 713 32.94 -1.99 44.55
C GLN A 713 31.56 -2.59 44.80
N ALA A 714 30.87 -3.00 43.73
CA ALA A 714 29.57 -3.66 43.77
C ALA A 714 29.66 -5.09 43.22
N THR A 715 28.52 -5.80 43.28
CA THR A 715 28.37 -7.14 42.69
C THR A 715 27.40 -7.05 41.52
N LEU A 716 27.83 -7.50 40.35
CA LEU A 716 26.97 -7.80 39.22
C LEU A 716 26.40 -9.22 39.40
N TYR A 717 25.09 -9.31 39.53
CA TYR A 717 24.31 -10.54 39.52
C TYR A 717 23.98 -10.86 38.06
N SER A 718 24.76 -11.74 37.45
CA SER A 718 24.50 -12.23 36.10
C SER A 718 23.38 -13.26 36.17
N CYS A 719 22.27 -12.96 35.50
CA CYS A 719 21.03 -13.74 35.54
C CYS A 719 20.90 -14.63 34.29
N LEU A 720 20.02 -15.64 34.35
CA LEU A 720 19.73 -16.53 33.23
C LEU A 720 19.20 -15.77 32.01
N ASP A 721 18.35 -14.77 32.26
CA ASP A 721 18.03 -13.76 31.26
C ASP A 721 19.07 -12.62 31.35
N PRO A 722 19.88 -12.39 30.29
CA PRO A 722 20.86 -11.30 30.27
C PRO A 722 20.22 -9.92 30.51
N ALA A 723 18.98 -9.70 30.06
CA ALA A 723 18.25 -8.45 30.27
C ALA A 723 17.89 -8.21 31.74
N MET A 724 17.94 -9.25 32.58
CA MET A 724 17.70 -9.19 34.02
C MET A 724 19.00 -9.18 34.84
N SER A 725 20.17 -9.14 34.19
CA SER A 725 21.45 -9.01 34.90
C SER A 725 21.59 -7.59 35.47
N SER A 726 21.99 -7.49 36.73
CA SER A 726 21.84 -6.25 37.51
C SER A 726 22.92 -6.11 38.58
N THR A 727 23.22 -4.88 39.00
CA THR A 727 24.01 -4.62 40.22
C THR A 727 23.20 -4.76 41.51
N LEU A 728 21.89 -4.89 41.37
CA LEU A 728 20.93 -5.10 42.43
C LEU A 728 20.71 -6.60 42.62
N GLU A 729 20.57 -7.04 43.87
CA GLU A 729 20.28 -8.46 44.15
C GLU A 729 18.83 -8.79 43.77
N PRO A 730 18.56 -9.88 43.04
CA PRO A 730 17.19 -10.30 42.76
C PRO A 730 16.36 -10.52 44.03
N LEU A 731 15.08 -10.17 44.00
CA LEU A 731 14.15 -10.45 45.10
C LEU A 731 13.94 -11.97 45.23
N PRO A 732 13.55 -12.49 46.41
CA PRO A 732 13.12 -13.87 46.54
C PRO A 732 11.95 -14.18 45.59
N ILE A 733 11.92 -15.37 44.97
CA ILE A 733 10.90 -15.76 43.96
C ILE A 733 9.45 -15.49 44.42
N GLY A 734 9.13 -15.70 45.70
CA GLY A 734 7.80 -15.45 46.25
C GLY A 734 7.39 -13.97 46.37
N GLN A 735 8.32 -13.04 46.14
CA GLN A 735 8.13 -11.59 46.16
C GLN A 735 8.28 -10.97 44.76
N GLN A 736 8.67 -11.76 43.76
CA GLN A 736 8.73 -11.35 42.36
C GLN A 736 7.33 -11.50 41.73
N HIS A 737 6.47 -10.52 41.98
CA HIS A 737 5.17 -10.45 41.29
C HIS A 737 5.41 -9.97 39.85
N GLY A 738 5.12 -10.80 38.85
CA GLY A 738 5.13 -10.32 37.46
C GLY A 738 6.25 -10.82 36.53
N ALA A 739 7.27 -11.51 37.02
CA ALA A 739 8.35 -12.04 36.17
C ALA A 739 8.18 -13.54 35.89
N SER A 740 8.72 -14.05 34.78
CA SER A 740 8.97 -15.50 34.70
C SER A 740 10.01 -15.84 35.77
N PRO A 741 9.71 -16.73 36.75
CA PRO A 741 10.63 -17.01 37.86
C PRO A 741 12.01 -17.52 37.42
N SER A 742 12.15 -17.95 36.16
CA SER A 742 13.40 -18.45 35.61
C SER A 742 14.39 -17.34 35.23
N GLY A 743 13.94 -16.15 34.86
CA GLY A 743 14.79 -15.11 34.27
C GLY A 743 15.77 -14.48 35.24
N THR A 744 15.36 -14.30 36.50
CA THR A 744 16.16 -13.71 37.59
C THR A 744 17.07 -14.71 38.31
N ASN A 745 17.17 -15.94 37.80
CA ASN A 745 18.07 -16.95 38.37
C ASN A 745 19.53 -16.52 38.19
N VAL A 746 20.21 -16.25 39.29
CA VAL A 746 21.62 -15.82 39.27
C VAL A 746 22.51 -17.00 38.84
N LEU A 747 23.16 -16.85 37.69
CA LEU A 747 24.17 -17.76 37.17
C LEU A 747 25.55 -17.51 37.78
N ALA A 748 25.92 -16.24 37.98
CA ALA A 748 27.19 -15.84 38.55
C ALA A 748 27.10 -14.51 39.33
N LYS A 749 27.94 -14.36 40.36
CA LYS A 749 28.16 -13.11 41.08
C LYS A 749 29.55 -12.60 40.75
N LEU A 750 29.65 -11.49 40.03
CA LEU A 750 30.91 -10.94 39.54
C LEU A 750 31.20 -9.60 40.21
N PRO A 751 32.44 -9.30 40.63
CA PRO A 751 32.77 -7.96 41.08
C PRO A 751 32.69 -6.97 39.92
N ILE A 752 32.09 -5.81 40.16
CA ILE A 752 32.03 -4.69 39.21
C ILE A 752 32.36 -3.39 39.93
N ASN A 753 33.12 -2.52 39.28
CA ASN A 753 33.41 -1.21 39.82
C ASN A 753 32.26 -0.27 39.50
N THR A 754 31.78 0.44 40.52
CA THR A 754 30.85 1.55 40.29
C THR A 754 31.62 2.86 40.22
N ILE A 755 31.08 3.83 39.49
CA ILE A 755 31.65 5.16 39.36
C ILE A 755 30.66 6.18 39.92
N ALA A 756 31.09 6.96 40.90
CA ALA A 756 30.31 8.10 41.38
C ALA A 756 30.27 9.17 40.28
N LEU A 757 29.07 9.66 39.96
CA LEU A 757 28.86 10.60 38.87
C LEU A 757 29.68 11.90 39.06
N ASP A 758 29.79 12.39 40.30
CA ASP A 758 30.62 13.55 40.67
C ASP A 758 32.14 13.32 40.55
N ARG A 759 32.59 12.09 40.31
CA ARG A 759 34.01 11.72 40.18
C ARG A 759 34.43 11.41 38.75
N ILE A 760 33.56 11.59 37.77
CA ILE A 760 33.91 11.41 36.35
C ILE A 760 34.81 12.58 35.91
N GLU A 761 36.10 12.31 35.71
CA GLU A 761 37.05 13.28 35.22
C GLU A 761 36.74 13.66 33.76
N GLY A 762 36.68 14.96 33.45
CA GLY A 762 36.41 15.46 32.10
C GLY A 762 34.93 15.65 31.73
N LEU A 763 33.99 15.34 32.64
CA LEU A 763 32.57 15.67 32.46
C LEU A 763 32.31 17.14 32.85
N GLU A 764 32.56 18.07 31.92
CA GLU A 764 32.42 19.52 32.17
C GLU A 764 30.96 19.97 32.37
N SER A 765 30.02 19.37 31.64
CA SER A 765 28.57 19.58 31.82
C SER A 765 27.79 18.35 31.34
N LEU A 766 26.63 18.10 31.94
CA LEU A 766 25.74 16.99 31.62
C LEU A 766 24.34 17.55 31.34
N ASP A 767 23.85 17.44 30.11
CA ASP A 767 22.54 17.98 29.71
C ASP A 767 21.41 16.98 29.93
N TRP A 768 21.66 15.69 29.68
CA TRP A 768 20.65 14.62 29.72
C TRP A 768 21.18 13.36 30.42
N LEU A 769 20.56 12.98 31.54
CA LEU A 769 20.87 11.74 32.26
C LEU A 769 19.76 10.70 32.04
N ILE A 770 20.15 9.46 31.74
CA ILE A 770 19.25 8.31 31.58
C ILE A 770 19.68 7.21 32.55
N LEU A 771 18.77 6.81 33.41
CA LEU A 771 18.97 5.75 34.39
C LEU A 771 18.03 4.58 34.11
N ASP A 772 18.58 3.37 34.07
CA ASP A 772 17.80 2.14 34.03
C ASP A 772 17.08 1.83 35.36
N HIS A 773 16.46 0.65 35.42
CA HIS A 773 15.82 0.12 36.63
C HIS A 773 16.61 -1.03 37.26
N LEU A 774 17.81 -1.34 36.75
CA LEU A 774 18.66 -2.46 37.17
C LEU A 774 19.93 -1.96 37.87
N SER A 775 19.96 -0.67 38.21
CA SER A 775 20.99 0.00 38.99
C SER A 775 20.35 0.79 40.13
N ASP A 776 21.13 1.09 41.18
CA ASP A 776 20.67 1.89 42.32
C ASP A 776 20.63 3.38 41.93
N SER A 777 19.53 3.80 41.29
CA SER A 777 19.36 5.19 40.84
C SER A 777 19.43 6.21 41.97
N THR A 778 19.01 5.86 43.19
CA THR A 778 19.11 6.75 44.35
C THR A 778 20.57 7.00 44.71
N ALA A 779 21.39 5.94 44.80
CA ALA A 779 22.82 6.07 45.06
C ALA A 779 23.54 6.88 43.97
N ILE A 780 23.18 6.70 42.70
CA ILE A 780 23.73 7.47 41.58
C ILE A 780 23.41 8.95 41.72
N LEU A 781 22.16 9.30 42.03
CA LEU A 781 21.71 10.68 42.19
C LEU A 781 22.37 11.36 43.39
N GLU A 782 22.45 10.69 44.54
CA GLU A 782 23.11 11.20 45.76
C GLU A 782 24.62 11.44 45.57
N ASN A 783 25.27 10.69 44.68
CA ASN A 783 26.68 10.85 44.35
C ASN A 783 26.92 11.61 43.03
N GLY A 784 25.90 12.36 42.58
CA GLY A 784 25.91 13.13 41.33
C GLY A 784 25.47 14.58 41.47
N GLU A 785 25.29 15.09 42.70
CA GLU A 785 24.72 16.43 42.93
C GLU A 785 25.49 17.56 42.23
N LYS A 786 26.83 17.47 42.13
CA LYS A 786 27.62 18.50 41.44
C LYS A 786 27.49 18.39 39.93
N ALA A 787 27.60 17.18 39.38
CA ALA A 787 27.48 16.93 37.95
C ALA A 787 26.07 17.24 37.42
N LEU A 788 25.04 17.06 38.25
CA LEU A 788 23.64 17.27 37.90
C LEU A 788 23.16 18.71 38.07
N LYS A 789 24.03 19.61 38.51
CA LYS A 789 23.69 21.02 38.78
C LYS A 789 23.12 21.74 37.55
N ASP A 790 23.67 21.47 36.37
CA ASP A 790 23.28 22.14 35.11
C ASP A 790 22.45 21.23 34.18
N THR A 791 22.08 20.04 34.64
CA THR A 791 21.30 19.07 33.86
C THR A 791 19.89 19.56 33.55
N LEU A 792 19.47 19.28 32.32
CA LEU A 792 18.22 19.77 31.73
C LEU A 792 17.12 18.73 31.81
N ILE A 793 17.44 17.45 31.58
CA ILE A 793 16.47 16.35 31.67
C ILE A 793 17.09 15.18 32.42
N ILE A 794 16.35 14.62 33.36
CA ILE A 794 16.66 13.32 33.95
C ILE A 794 15.53 12.35 33.64
N GLN A 795 15.88 11.22 33.03
CA GLN A 795 14.98 10.10 32.77
C GLN A 795 15.36 8.95 33.68
N VAL A 796 14.40 8.41 34.43
CA VAL A 796 14.61 7.23 35.28
C VAL A 796 13.55 6.18 34.97
N ARG A 797 13.98 4.97 34.60
CA ARG A 797 13.04 3.84 34.50
C ARG A 797 12.59 3.44 35.90
N ILE A 798 11.30 3.61 36.17
CA ILE A 798 10.66 3.19 37.41
C ILE A 798 10.13 1.77 37.24
N ALA A 799 10.46 0.91 38.20
CA ALA A 799 9.87 -0.42 38.30
C ALA A 799 8.61 -0.35 39.18
N PHE A 800 7.44 -0.64 38.60
CA PHE A 800 6.18 -0.74 39.34
C PHE A 800 5.93 -2.17 39.85
N GLN A 801 6.53 -3.15 39.19
CA GLN A 801 6.59 -4.54 39.62
C GLN A 801 8.08 -4.92 39.81
N PRO A 802 8.63 -4.74 41.02
CA PRO A 802 10.06 -4.94 41.24
C PRO A 802 10.44 -6.42 41.18
N THR A 803 11.58 -6.68 40.56
CA THR A 803 12.25 -7.97 40.41
C THR A 803 13.55 -8.05 41.20
N HIS A 804 14.14 -6.89 41.53
CA HIS A 804 15.37 -6.77 42.31
C HIS A 804 15.17 -5.87 43.53
N GLN A 805 16.02 -6.04 44.54
CA GLN A 805 16.05 -5.20 45.72
C GLN A 805 16.51 -3.78 45.35
N ARG A 806 15.89 -2.76 45.96
CA ARG A 806 16.25 -1.33 45.75
C ARG A 806 16.13 -0.86 44.29
N GLN A 807 15.27 -1.47 43.48
CA GLN A 807 14.95 -0.89 42.18
C GLN A 807 14.33 0.50 42.33
N PRO A 808 14.54 1.40 41.35
CA PRO A 808 14.02 2.74 41.41
C PRO A 808 12.49 2.74 41.50
N ASN A 809 11.97 3.33 42.59
CA ASN A 809 10.56 3.61 42.75
C ASN A 809 10.31 5.11 42.60
N LEU A 810 9.11 5.47 42.15
CA LEU A 810 8.77 6.86 41.85
C LEU A 810 8.88 7.77 43.07
N ALA A 811 8.48 7.30 44.26
CA ALA A 811 8.38 8.15 45.44
C ALA A 811 9.76 8.65 45.90
N GLU A 812 10.75 7.76 45.99
CA GLU A 812 12.11 8.11 46.40
C GLU A 812 12.81 8.98 45.36
N VAL A 813 12.71 8.61 44.07
CA VAL A 813 13.29 9.38 42.98
C VAL A 813 12.66 10.78 42.94
N GLN A 814 11.32 10.87 42.99
CA GLN A 814 10.63 12.16 42.98
C GLN A 814 10.95 13.02 44.21
N HIS A 815 11.12 12.40 45.38
CA HIS A 815 11.54 13.13 46.58
C HIS A 815 12.92 13.77 46.37
N TRP A 816 13.89 13.00 45.87
CA TRP A 816 15.22 13.52 45.54
C TRP A 816 15.13 14.63 44.49
N MET A 817 14.40 14.40 43.39
CA MET A 817 14.23 15.35 42.29
C MET A 817 13.69 16.70 42.77
N SER A 818 12.64 16.68 43.61
CA SER A 818 12.00 17.90 44.13
C SER A 818 12.95 18.77 44.96
N ARG A 819 13.85 18.15 45.73
CA ARG A 819 14.84 18.86 46.56
C ARG A 819 15.97 19.47 45.74
N HIS A 820 16.18 18.97 44.53
CA HIS A 820 17.25 19.40 43.62
C HIS A 820 16.72 20.20 42.42
N GLY A 821 15.54 20.78 42.56
CA GLY A 821 14.98 21.71 41.57
C GLY A 821 14.48 21.02 40.30
N PHE A 822 14.06 19.75 40.37
CA PHE A 822 13.38 19.05 39.29
C PHE A 822 11.93 18.74 39.67
N ARG A 823 11.08 18.62 38.66
CA ARG A 823 9.67 18.22 38.80
C ARG A 823 9.37 17.04 37.89
N PHE A 824 8.57 16.10 38.39
CA PHE A 824 8.00 15.05 37.55
C PHE A 824 7.10 15.69 36.49
N TYR A 825 7.32 15.33 35.23
CA TYR A 825 6.55 15.88 34.10
C TYR A 825 5.54 14.86 33.58
N ARG A 826 6.01 13.69 33.11
CA ARG A 826 5.15 12.60 32.64
C ARG A 826 5.88 11.26 32.66
N PHE A 827 5.12 10.19 32.47
CA PHE A 827 5.68 8.91 32.03
C PHE A 827 5.88 8.89 30.52
N ASN A 828 6.90 8.15 30.10
CA ASN A 828 7.16 7.81 28.72
C ASN A 828 7.37 6.29 28.63
N ASN A 829 7.06 5.71 27.46
CA ASN A 829 7.38 4.31 27.15
C ASN A 829 6.83 3.29 28.17
N GLU A 830 5.55 3.41 28.57
CA GLU A 830 4.94 2.52 29.56
C GLU A 830 4.89 1.04 29.08
N GLN A 831 5.48 0.15 29.87
CA GLN A 831 5.54 -1.28 29.60
C GLN A 831 4.48 -2.00 30.43
N HIS A 832 3.57 -2.70 29.76
CA HIS A 832 2.47 -3.43 30.40
C HIS A 832 2.63 -4.94 30.23
N ARG A 833 2.19 -5.69 31.25
CA ARG A 833 2.13 -7.15 31.23
C ARG A 833 0.67 -7.63 31.17
N SER A 834 0.45 -8.71 30.44
CA SER A 834 -0.82 -9.46 30.47
C SER A 834 -0.71 -10.66 31.42
N HIS A 835 -1.71 -10.83 32.29
CA HIS A 835 -1.85 -12.02 33.14
C HIS A 835 -2.56 -13.17 32.43
N LEU A 836 -3.10 -12.93 31.23
CA LEU A 836 -3.74 -13.99 30.45
C LEU A 836 -2.67 -14.95 29.94
N PRO A 837 -2.90 -16.27 30.05
CA PRO A 837 -1.92 -17.25 29.60
C PRO A 837 -1.69 -17.09 28.10
N GLU A 838 -0.49 -17.46 27.64
CA GLU A 838 -0.15 -17.37 26.22
C GLU A 838 -1.07 -18.21 25.31
N SER A 839 -1.86 -19.13 25.87
CA SER A 839 -2.91 -19.84 25.16
C SER A 839 -4.08 -18.95 24.71
N VAL A 840 -4.28 -17.78 25.32
CA VAL A 840 -5.31 -16.81 24.90
C VAL A 840 -4.82 -16.05 23.67
N ALA A 841 -5.68 -15.85 22.67
CA ALA A 841 -5.33 -15.15 21.45
C ALA A 841 -4.85 -13.72 21.77
N GLU A 842 -3.74 -13.30 21.17
CA GLU A 842 -3.07 -12.01 21.43
C GLU A 842 -4.02 -10.80 21.33
N LYS A 843 -4.92 -10.81 20.34
CA LYS A 843 -5.95 -9.76 20.17
C LYS A 843 -6.95 -9.64 21.33
N GLN A 844 -7.05 -10.68 22.15
CA GLN A 844 -7.88 -10.75 23.35
C GLN A 844 -7.04 -10.64 24.63
N ARG A 845 -5.70 -10.77 24.54
CA ARG A 845 -4.83 -10.53 25.68
C ARG A 845 -4.84 -9.04 25.97
N GLN A 846 -5.35 -8.69 27.14
CA GLN A 846 -5.20 -7.35 27.67
C GLN A 846 -3.94 -7.32 28.55
N ALA A 847 -2.99 -6.46 28.20
CA ALA A 847 -1.87 -6.13 29.05
C ALA A 847 -2.26 -4.93 29.91
N THR A 848 -2.66 -5.20 31.16
CA THR A 848 -3.27 -4.20 32.04
C THR A 848 -2.40 -3.85 33.24
N GLU A 849 -1.41 -4.68 33.57
CA GLU A 849 -0.52 -4.42 34.71
C GLU A 849 0.70 -3.62 34.22
N LEU A 850 0.84 -2.39 34.70
CA LEU A 850 2.01 -1.57 34.43
C LEU A 850 3.22 -2.18 35.15
N HIS A 851 4.22 -2.61 34.37
CA HIS A 851 5.45 -3.24 34.85
C HIS A 851 6.54 -2.19 35.10
N SER A 852 6.76 -1.30 34.13
CA SER A 852 7.76 -0.23 34.22
C SER A 852 7.40 0.96 33.33
N ALA A 853 7.87 2.16 33.67
CA ALA A 853 7.77 3.33 32.79
C ALA A 853 9.00 4.26 32.97
N ASP A 854 9.28 5.12 32.00
CA ASP A 854 10.35 6.11 32.08
C ASP A 854 9.75 7.37 32.70
N ALA A 855 10.08 7.67 33.94
CA ALA A 855 9.71 8.93 34.56
C ALA A 855 10.63 10.04 34.04
N VAL A 856 10.04 11.00 33.33
CA VAL A 856 10.77 12.15 32.78
C VAL A 856 10.64 13.33 33.75
N PHE A 857 11.79 13.83 34.20
CA PHE A 857 11.89 14.97 35.10
C PHE A 857 12.46 16.18 34.37
N LEU A 858 11.75 17.29 34.46
CA LEU A 858 12.15 18.59 33.92
C LEU A 858 12.57 19.52 35.06
N PRO A 859 13.29 20.62 34.79
CA PRO A 859 13.59 21.61 35.81
C PRO A 859 12.30 22.17 36.42
N SER A 860 12.32 22.48 37.71
CA SER A 860 11.24 23.22 38.38
C SER A 860 11.10 24.60 37.73
N TYR A 861 10.00 25.29 37.98
CA TYR A 861 9.81 26.64 37.42
C TYR A 861 10.90 27.61 37.89
N GLU A 862 11.35 27.50 39.15
CA GLU A 862 12.44 28.30 39.70
C GLU A 862 13.76 27.98 38.99
N ARG A 863 14.11 26.70 38.85
CA ARG A 863 15.34 26.29 38.15
C ARG A 863 15.30 26.64 36.67
N MET A 864 14.13 26.51 36.03
CA MET A 864 13.93 26.88 34.63
C MET A 864 14.14 28.37 34.40
N ALA A 865 13.74 29.22 35.35
CA ALA A 865 13.94 30.67 35.29
C ALA A 865 15.44 31.07 35.29
N GLU A 866 16.29 30.26 35.93
CA GLU A 866 17.75 30.48 36.02
C GLU A 866 18.53 29.94 34.81
N LEU A 867 17.90 29.18 33.92
CA LEU A 867 18.57 28.62 32.73
C LEU A 867 18.97 29.74 31.75
N SER A 868 20.20 29.64 31.25
CA SER A 868 20.67 30.46 30.12
C SER A 868 19.90 30.15 28.83
N ASP A 869 19.90 31.09 27.89
CA ASP A 869 19.27 30.92 26.58
C ASP A 869 19.74 29.64 25.87
N ASN A 870 21.05 29.34 25.93
CA ASN A 870 21.60 28.11 25.35
C ASN A 870 21.02 26.85 26.02
N GLN A 871 20.89 26.83 27.34
CA GLN A 871 20.29 25.71 28.07
C GLN A 871 18.81 25.55 27.73
N ARG A 872 18.08 26.66 27.57
CA ARG A 872 16.67 26.64 27.14
C ARG A 872 16.52 26.12 25.72
N THR A 873 17.37 26.53 24.78
CA THR A 873 17.37 25.99 23.41
C THR A 873 17.70 24.50 23.39
N LYS A 874 18.71 24.05 24.14
CA LYS A 874 19.02 22.61 24.31
C LYS A 874 17.86 21.83 24.91
N LEU A 875 17.19 22.37 25.92
CA LEU A 875 16.02 21.76 26.55
C LEU A 875 14.85 21.66 25.56
N ALA A 876 14.55 22.72 24.82
CA ALA A 876 13.51 22.73 23.79
C ALA A 876 13.80 21.71 22.67
N PHE A 877 15.06 21.62 22.23
CA PHE A 877 15.51 20.61 21.27
C PHE A 877 15.31 19.20 21.80
N LEU A 878 15.76 18.90 23.03
CA LEU A 878 15.56 17.57 23.64
C LEU A 878 14.07 17.21 23.75
N LEU A 879 13.24 18.14 24.24
CA LEU A 879 11.80 17.94 24.37
C LEU A 879 11.15 17.60 23.03
N HIS A 880 11.48 18.35 21.97
CA HIS A 880 10.96 18.12 20.62
C HIS A 880 11.54 16.86 19.97
N THR A 881 12.86 16.75 19.84
CA THR A 881 13.56 15.74 19.04
C THR A 881 13.56 14.36 19.69
N VAL A 882 13.71 14.29 21.01
CA VAL A 882 13.83 13.00 21.73
C VAL A 882 12.47 12.52 22.23
N TYR A 883 11.64 13.43 22.76
CA TYR A 883 10.39 13.06 23.42
C TYR A 883 9.11 13.42 22.65
N GLY A 884 9.22 14.14 21.52
CA GLY A 884 8.05 14.60 20.74
C GLY A 884 7.16 15.60 21.47
N ILE A 885 7.67 16.28 22.51
CA ILE A 885 6.95 17.25 23.34
C ILE A 885 7.06 18.64 22.72
N LYS A 886 6.12 19.00 21.83
CA LYS A 886 6.17 20.25 21.06
C LYS A 886 5.68 21.48 21.82
N ASP A 887 4.70 21.32 22.71
CA ASP A 887 4.10 22.40 23.49
C ASP A 887 5.07 23.00 24.52
N MET A 888 5.74 22.16 25.31
CA MET A 888 6.77 22.62 26.23
C MET A 888 8.03 23.10 25.51
N ALA A 889 8.38 22.52 24.36
CA ALA A 889 9.47 23.03 23.52
C ALA A 889 9.18 24.46 23.06
N TYR A 890 7.96 24.73 22.57
CA TYR A 890 7.50 26.08 22.24
C TYR A 890 7.57 27.01 23.46
N LEU A 891 7.03 26.61 24.61
CA LEU A 891 7.00 27.45 25.81
C LEU A 891 8.41 27.82 26.28
N VAL A 892 9.34 26.87 26.27
CA VAL A 892 10.74 27.11 26.64
C VAL A 892 11.45 27.99 25.60
N LEU A 893 11.16 27.79 24.31
CA LEU A 893 11.73 28.58 23.23
C LEU A 893 11.22 30.03 23.21
N ALA A 894 9.94 30.25 23.53
CA ALA A 894 9.31 31.57 23.59
C ALA A 894 9.93 32.49 24.66
N GLU A 895 10.45 31.90 25.74
CA GLU A 895 11.20 32.61 26.78
C GLU A 895 12.61 33.03 26.32
N VAL A 896 13.16 32.39 25.28
CA VAL A 896 14.43 32.77 24.65
C VAL A 896 14.19 33.83 23.58
N ASP A 897 13.26 33.54 22.68
CA ASP A 897 12.98 34.34 21.50
C ASP A 897 11.57 34.03 21.00
N LEU A 898 10.65 34.97 21.22
CA LEU A 898 9.23 34.82 20.87
C LEU A 898 9.04 34.68 19.35
N GLU A 899 9.85 35.37 18.55
CA GLU A 899 9.76 35.33 17.09
C GLU A 899 10.19 33.95 16.57
N LYS A 900 11.29 33.40 17.10
CA LYS A 900 11.70 32.00 16.80
C LYS A 900 10.70 30.97 17.30
N ALA A 901 10.01 31.23 18.41
CA ALA A 901 8.97 30.32 18.88
C ALA A 901 7.73 30.34 17.98
N GLU A 902 7.37 31.49 17.41
CA GLU A 902 6.33 31.59 16.40
C GLU A 902 6.76 30.92 15.08
N GLU A 903 8.01 31.13 14.64
CA GLU A 903 8.63 30.43 13.52
C GLU A 903 8.59 28.92 13.74
N TYR A 904 8.95 28.44 14.94
CA TYR A 904 8.83 27.04 15.34
C TYR A 904 7.40 26.50 15.14
N LEU A 905 6.36 27.23 15.55
CA LEU A 905 4.97 26.79 15.35
C LEU A 905 4.60 26.71 13.86
N VAL A 906 5.12 27.62 13.03
CA VAL A 906 4.87 27.67 11.59
C VAL A 906 5.61 26.52 10.89
N GLU A 907 6.91 26.37 11.14
CA GLU A 907 7.76 25.36 10.51
C GLU A 907 7.36 23.93 10.93
N GLU A 908 6.84 23.76 12.15
CA GLU A 908 6.27 22.50 12.62
C GLU A 908 4.83 22.23 12.15
N GLY A 909 4.24 23.16 11.39
CA GLY A 909 2.88 23.04 10.84
C GLY A 909 1.77 23.10 11.89
N LEU A 910 2.04 23.67 13.07
CA LEU A 910 1.08 23.82 14.17
C LEU A 910 0.16 25.03 13.97
N ILE A 911 0.62 26.05 13.22
CA ILE A 911 -0.19 27.21 12.79
C ILE A 911 0.08 27.55 11.32
N ALA A 912 -0.89 28.14 10.63
CA ALA A 912 -0.73 28.60 9.24
C ALA A 912 -0.07 29.99 9.19
N LEU A 913 0.79 30.23 8.18
CA LEU A 913 1.40 31.53 7.89
C LEU A 913 0.32 32.62 7.77
N LYS A 914 0.37 33.65 8.62
CA LYS A 914 -0.39 34.89 8.42
C LYS A 914 0.20 35.59 7.20
N GLN A 915 -0.53 35.59 6.08
CA GLN A 915 -0.24 36.52 4.99
C GLN A 915 -0.50 37.94 5.50
N GLU A 916 0.53 38.79 5.56
CA GLU A 916 0.36 40.20 5.85
C GLU A 916 -0.54 40.84 4.78
N PRO A 917 -1.58 41.62 5.16
CA PRO A 917 -2.40 42.32 4.19
C PRO A 917 -1.61 43.49 3.59
N GLN A 918 -1.54 43.54 2.26
CA GLN A 918 -1.12 44.74 1.55
C GLN A 918 -2.02 45.92 1.94
N ILE A 919 -1.38 46.97 2.43
CA ILE A 919 -2.00 48.23 2.84
C ILE A 919 -2.50 48.95 1.59
N GLU A 920 -3.81 48.93 1.35
CA GLU A 920 -4.50 50.04 0.69
C GLU A 920 -5.40 50.75 1.70
N SER A 921 -5.12 52.04 1.85
CA SER A 921 -5.79 52.97 2.73
C SER A 921 -7.29 53.05 2.44
N THR A 922 -8.14 52.87 3.45
CA THR A 922 -9.27 53.78 3.71
C THR A 922 -9.72 53.69 5.16
N THR A 923 -9.76 54.87 5.77
CA THR A 923 -10.28 55.24 7.08
C THR A 923 -11.59 54.55 7.49
N PHE A 924 -11.71 54.10 8.76
CA PHE A 924 -12.65 54.70 9.74
C PHE A 924 -12.42 54.18 11.19
N SER A 925 -12.59 55.13 12.10
CA SER A 925 -12.56 55.22 13.57
C SER A 925 -12.45 53.99 14.49
N LYS A 926 -11.60 54.21 15.51
CA LYS A 926 -11.64 53.65 16.88
C LYS A 926 -13.06 53.65 17.46
N ASP A 927 -13.43 52.57 18.13
CA ASP A 927 -14.05 52.67 19.45
C ASP A 927 -13.81 51.42 20.32
N LYS A 928 -13.97 51.67 21.62
CA LYS A 928 -13.44 50.96 22.79
C LYS A 928 -13.92 49.52 23.01
N ALA A 929 -13.10 48.83 23.78
CA ALA A 929 -13.37 47.58 24.47
C ALA A 929 -14.67 47.58 25.29
N GLU A 930 -15.42 46.49 25.16
CA GLU A 930 -16.24 45.89 26.21
C GLU A 930 -16.05 44.36 26.15
N LEU A 931 -15.62 43.75 27.26
CA LEU A 931 -15.89 42.34 27.56
C LEU A 931 -17.40 42.24 27.86
N PRO A 932 -18.10 41.18 27.40
CA PRO A 932 -18.46 40.16 28.38
C PRO A 932 -18.58 38.73 27.84
N ASP A 933 -18.58 37.79 28.79
CA ASP A 933 -19.10 36.42 28.76
C ASP A 933 -20.07 36.08 27.61
N GLU A 934 -19.73 35.09 26.80
CA GLU A 934 -20.68 34.06 26.34
C GLU A 934 -19.90 32.74 26.16
N ALA A 935 -20.48 31.64 26.65
CA ALA A 935 -19.98 30.28 26.48
C ALA A 935 -19.53 30.02 25.03
N ALA A 936 -18.37 29.37 24.86
CA ALA A 936 -17.81 29.03 23.56
C ALA A 936 -18.89 28.45 22.63
N LYS A 937 -19.34 29.24 21.65
CA LYS A 937 -20.39 28.85 20.71
C LYS A 937 -19.91 27.64 19.92
N PHE A 938 -20.68 26.56 20.02
CA PHE A 938 -20.45 25.32 19.28
C PHE A 938 -20.41 25.63 17.77
N PRO A 939 -19.31 25.31 17.05
CA PRO A 939 -19.05 25.83 15.71
C PRO A 939 -19.94 25.16 14.66
N LEU A 940 -20.98 25.86 14.19
CA LEU A 940 -21.88 25.35 13.15
C LEU A 940 -21.45 25.78 11.74
N PRO A 941 -21.40 24.85 10.77
CA PRO A 941 -21.07 25.17 9.38
C PRO A 941 -22.17 25.99 8.70
N ASP A 942 -21.79 26.95 7.86
CA ASP A 942 -22.73 27.78 7.08
C ASP A 942 -23.17 27.14 5.74
N ALA A 943 -22.62 25.98 5.42
CA ALA A 943 -22.90 25.22 4.21
C ALA A 943 -22.62 23.71 4.40
N PRO A 944 -23.30 22.81 3.67
CA PRO A 944 -23.02 21.37 3.75
C PRO A 944 -21.62 21.05 3.22
N HIS A 945 -20.97 20.03 3.80
CA HIS A 945 -19.64 19.55 3.39
C HIS A 945 -19.72 18.71 2.11
N MET A 946 -20.09 19.37 1.01
CA MET A 946 -20.22 18.82 -0.34
C MET A 946 -19.31 19.60 -1.31
N SER A 947 -18.92 19.02 -2.43
CA SER A 947 -18.19 19.73 -3.49
C SER A 947 -19.02 20.86 -4.12
N THR A 948 -18.39 21.74 -4.90
CA THR A 948 -19.12 22.80 -5.62
C THR A 948 -20.19 22.24 -6.56
N ALA A 949 -19.93 21.12 -7.24
CA ALA A 949 -20.87 20.51 -8.17
C ALA A 949 -22.02 19.81 -7.43
N GLU A 950 -21.72 19.10 -6.34
CA GLU A 950 -22.71 18.44 -5.48
C GLU A 950 -23.62 19.47 -4.79
N ARG A 951 -23.03 20.56 -4.26
CA ARG A 951 -23.76 21.72 -3.72
C ARG A 951 -24.74 22.30 -4.73
N LYS A 952 -24.34 22.38 -6.00
CA LYS A 952 -25.21 22.88 -7.08
C LYS A 952 -26.37 21.93 -7.38
N LEU A 953 -26.12 20.61 -7.36
CA LEU A 953 -27.18 19.61 -7.51
C LEU A 953 -28.15 19.65 -6.32
N PHE A 954 -27.64 19.66 -5.09
CA PHE A 954 -28.44 19.70 -3.88
C PHE A 954 -29.30 20.96 -3.78
N LYS A 955 -28.73 22.15 -4.04
CA LYS A 955 -29.48 23.42 -4.08
C LYS A 955 -30.61 23.43 -5.10
N ARG A 956 -30.45 22.77 -6.25
CA ARG A 956 -31.55 22.65 -7.25
C ARG A 956 -32.69 21.79 -6.72
N GLY A 957 -32.39 20.77 -5.91
CA GLY A 957 -33.39 19.97 -5.20
C GLY A 957 -34.14 20.79 -4.16
N LEU A 958 -33.41 21.48 -3.26
CA LEU A 958 -34.00 22.33 -2.22
C LEU A 958 -34.96 23.38 -2.79
N LYS A 959 -34.58 24.08 -3.88
CA LYS A 959 -35.43 25.10 -4.51
C LYS A 959 -36.76 24.59 -5.06
N LYS A 960 -36.87 23.29 -5.30
CA LYS A 960 -38.08 22.64 -5.81
C LYS A 960 -38.87 21.93 -4.71
N ALA A 961 -38.27 21.75 -3.53
CA ALA A 961 -38.90 21.06 -2.42
C ALA A 961 -40.00 21.93 -1.80
N LYS A 962 -41.09 21.29 -1.37
CA LYS A 962 -42.13 21.90 -0.54
C LYS A 962 -42.13 21.30 0.86
N GLN A 963 -41.73 20.03 0.99
CA GLN A 963 -41.68 19.28 2.24
C GLN A 963 -40.34 18.53 2.30
N TYR A 964 -39.45 18.97 3.18
CA TYR A 964 -38.07 18.50 3.24
C TYR A 964 -37.79 17.71 4.52
N PHE A 965 -37.17 16.53 4.35
CA PHE A 965 -36.65 15.73 5.45
C PHE A 965 -35.14 15.49 5.28
N GLU A 966 -34.38 15.46 6.37
CA GLU A 966 -32.98 15.06 6.33
C GLU A 966 -32.54 14.09 7.41
N PHE A 967 -31.73 13.13 6.99
CA PHE A 967 -30.75 12.45 7.81
C PHE A 967 -29.43 13.18 7.55
N GLY A 968 -29.07 14.23 8.30
CA GLY A 968 -27.99 15.13 7.87
C GLY A 968 -27.36 15.97 8.98
N SER A 969 -26.10 16.39 8.73
CA SER A 969 -25.15 16.84 9.76
C SER A 969 -25.04 18.37 9.94
N GLY A 970 -26.08 19.14 9.61
CA GLY A 970 -26.23 20.56 10.00
C GLY A 970 -26.02 21.61 8.90
N GLY A 971 -24.99 21.52 8.06
CA GLY A 971 -24.76 22.53 7.01
C GLY A 971 -25.88 22.57 5.96
N SER A 972 -26.51 21.42 5.69
CA SER A 972 -27.70 21.28 4.86
C SER A 972 -28.92 21.94 5.49
N THR A 973 -29.09 21.82 6.81
CA THR A 973 -30.16 22.46 7.60
C THR A 973 -30.13 23.97 7.41
N VAL A 974 -28.95 24.59 7.53
CA VAL A 974 -28.76 26.04 7.35
C VAL A 974 -29.19 26.49 5.95
N TRP A 975 -28.88 25.69 4.92
CA TRP A 975 -29.26 26.01 3.54
C TRP A 975 -30.76 25.83 3.28
N ALA A 976 -31.37 24.76 3.79
CA ALA A 976 -32.79 24.52 3.62
C ALA A 976 -33.64 25.62 4.28
N VAL A 977 -33.28 26.06 5.50
CA VAL A 977 -33.93 27.19 6.18
C VAL A 977 -33.76 28.49 5.38
N LYS A 978 -32.57 28.76 4.82
CA LYS A 978 -32.33 29.93 3.96
C LYS A 978 -33.17 29.95 2.68
N GLU A 979 -33.55 28.78 2.16
CA GLU A 979 -34.47 28.66 1.01
C GLU A 979 -35.96 28.69 1.46
N GLY A 980 -36.24 28.96 2.73
CA GLY A 980 -37.58 29.15 3.28
C GLY A 980 -38.30 27.87 3.73
N LEU A 981 -37.58 26.74 3.80
CA LEU A 981 -38.16 25.46 4.20
C LEU A 981 -38.14 25.28 5.71
N THR A 982 -39.14 24.59 6.24
CA THR A 982 -39.06 24.01 7.58
C THR A 982 -38.31 22.69 7.49
N VAL A 983 -37.25 22.52 8.27
CA VAL A 983 -36.38 21.34 8.21
C VAL A 983 -36.78 20.34 9.28
N GLN A 984 -37.39 19.24 8.86
CA GLN A 984 -37.62 18.08 9.70
C GLN A 984 -36.46 17.11 9.49
N GLY A 985 -35.92 16.54 10.56
CA GLY A 985 -34.74 15.70 10.41
C GLY A 985 -34.27 15.05 11.69
N VAL A 986 -33.19 14.30 11.56
CA VAL A 986 -32.56 13.61 12.68
C VAL A 986 -31.04 13.79 12.65
N GLU A 987 -30.48 14.00 13.83
CA GLU A 987 -29.04 14.02 14.08
C GLU A 987 -28.73 13.20 15.35
N SER A 988 -27.53 12.66 15.43
CA SER A 988 -27.05 11.79 16.51
C SER A 988 -26.41 12.56 17.66
N ASP A 989 -25.94 13.79 17.42
CA ASP A 989 -25.31 14.65 18.43
C ASP A 989 -26.30 15.70 18.96
N ALA A 990 -26.67 15.58 20.24
CA ALA A 990 -27.60 16.49 20.90
C ALA A 990 -27.08 17.93 21.03
N ASN A 991 -25.77 18.11 21.21
CA ASN A 991 -25.17 19.45 21.27
C ASN A 991 -25.26 20.14 19.91
N TRP A 992 -25.07 19.38 18.84
CA TRP A 992 -25.20 19.85 17.45
C TRP A 992 -26.63 20.29 17.14
N VAL A 993 -27.63 19.52 17.57
CA VAL A 993 -29.05 19.86 17.41
C VAL A 993 -29.44 21.13 18.18
N ASN A 994 -28.98 21.26 19.43
CA ASN A 994 -29.27 22.44 20.24
C ASN A 994 -28.68 23.70 19.60
N ALA A 995 -27.42 23.64 19.15
CA ALA A 995 -26.80 24.75 18.45
C ALA A 995 -27.58 25.12 17.17
N LEU A 996 -28.05 24.14 16.39
CA LEU A 996 -28.83 24.41 15.17
C LEU A 996 -30.15 25.11 15.49
N LYS A 997 -30.84 24.70 16.56
CA LYS A 997 -32.08 25.33 17.01
C LYS A 997 -31.84 26.75 17.51
N ASP A 998 -30.77 26.96 18.28
CA ASP A 998 -30.38 28.30 18.75
C ASP A 998 -30.07 29.24 17.58
N LYS A 999 -29.43 28.72 16.52
CA LYS A 999 -29.06 29.50 15.33
C LYS A 999 -30.22 29.75 14.36
N LEU A 1000 -31.12 28.78 14.17
CA LEU A 1000 -32.10 28.78 13.08
C LEU A 1000 -33.56 28.94 13.54
N GLY A 1001 -33.82 28.90 14.85
CA GLY A 1001 -35.15 29.11 15.44
C GLY A 1001 -36.18 28.05 15.04
N GLU A 1002 -37.45 28.44 15.01
CA GLU A 1002 -38.61 27.54 14.86
C GLU A 1002 -38.66 26.76 13.54
N GLN A 1003 -37.91 27.20 12.51
CA GLN A 1003 -37.80 26.51 11.23
C GLN A 1003 -36.90 25.27 11.29
N CYS A 1004 -36.08 25.11 12.34
CA CYS A 1004 -35.29 23.92 12.59
C CYS A 1004 -36.02 22.95 13.52
N GLN A 1005 -36.61 21.91 12.95
CA GLN A 1005 -37.31 20.83 13.66
C GLN A 1005 -36.49 19.53 13.66
N VAL A 1006 -35.16 19.64 13.60
CA VAL A 1006 -34.24 18.49 13.72
C VAL A 1006 -34.26 17.98 15.17
N GLU A 1007 -34.31 16.67 15.34
CA GLU A 1007 -34.28 16.02 16.65
C GLU A 1007 -33.01 15.19 16.85
N ALA A 1008 -32.57 15.13 18.10
CA ALA A 1008 -31.45 14.30 18.51
C ALA A 1008 -31.92 12.87 18.78
N VAL A 1009 -31.24 11.86 18.23
CA VAL A 1009 -31.45 10.45 18.54
C VAL A 1009 -30.21 9.88 19.20
N ASP A 1010 -30.36 9.34 20.42
CA ASP A 1010 -29.28 8.71 21.17
C ASP A 1010 -28.85 7.39 20.51
N ILE A 1011 -27.64 7.38 19.96
CA ILE A 1011 -26.96 6.18 19.44
C ILE A 1011 -25.74 5.81 20.30
N GLY A 1012 -25.71 6.22 21.56
CA GLY A 1012 -24.57 6.10 22.46
C GLY A 1012 -23.56 7.24 22.31
N ALA A 1013 -22.41 7.11 22.96
CA ALA A 1013 -21.36 8.13 22.91
C ALA A 1013 -20.87 8.31 21.47
N THR A 1014 -20.80 9.55 21.01
CA THR A 1014 -20.37 9.90 19.65
C THR A 1014 -19.02 10.63 19.65
N LYS A 1015 -18.24 10.43 18.58
CA LYS A 1015 -17.04 11.19 18.24
C LYS A 1015 -17.44 12.37 17.35
N ALA A 1016 -16.45 13.14 16.89
CA ALA A 1016 -16.65 14.20 15.90
C ALA A 1016 -17.54 13.73 14.74
N TRP A 1017 -18.46 14.60 14.29
CA TRP A 1017 -19.46 14.33 13.26
C TRP A 1017 -20.53 13.28 13.65
N GLY A 1018 -20.70 12.94 14.93
CA GLY A 1018 -21.78 12.05 15.35
C GLY A 1018 -21.52 10.56 15.07
N PHE A 1019 -20.27 10.12 14.93
CA PHE A 1019 -19.95 8.69 14.73
C PHE A 1019 -19.92 7.93 16.07
N PRO A 1020 -20.59 6.78 16.23
CA PRO A 1020 -20.60 6.07 17.51
C PRO A 1020 -19.19 5.64 17.93
N VAL A 1021 -18.84 5.81 19.20
CA VAL A 1021 -17.52 5.49 19.75
C VAL A 1021 -17.28 3.98 19.77
N SER A 1022 -18.34 3.20 20.01
CA SER A 1022 -18.35 1.74 20.09
C SER A 1022 -19.69 1.17 19.61
N MET A 1023 -19.75 -0.16 19.49
CA MET A 1023 -20.98 -0.90 19.16
C MET A 1023 -21.82 -1.24 20.40
N ASP A 1024 -21.47 -0.72 21.59
CA ASP A 1024 -22.12 -1.10 22.86
C ASP A 1024 -23.59 -0.66 22.94
N ALA A 1025 -23.97 0.35 22.14
CA ALA A 1025 -25.33 0.86 21.99
C ALA A 1025 -25.98 0.43 20.67
N ALA A 1026 -25.52 -0.67 20.06
CA ALA A 1026 -26.01 -1.12 18.75
C ALA A 1026 -27.53 -1.39 18.72
N ASP A 1027 -28.12 -1.75 19.86
CA ASP A 1027 -29.57 -1.91 20.05
C ASP A 1027 -30.34 -0.59 19.84
N LYS A 1028 -29.69 0.57 20.01
CA LYS A 1028 -30.27 1.90 19.81
C LYS A 1028 -30.15 2.42 18.38
N PHE A 1029 -29.25 1.87 17.57
CA PHE A 1029 -28.96 2.37 16.22
C PHE A 1029 -30.16 2.40 15.26
N PRO A 1030 -31.08 1.41 15.28
CA PRO A 1030 -32.25 1.42 14.41
C PRO A 1030 -33.10 2.69 14.54
N ALA A 1031 -33.14 3.29 15.74
CA ALA A 1031 -33.94 4.48 16.03
C ALA A 1031 -33.56 5.68 15.14
N TYR A 1032 -32.29 5.80 14.73
CA TYR A 1032 -31.83 6.90 13.87
C TYR A 1032 -32.48 6.81 12.48
N SER A 1033 -32.40 5.63 11.85
CA SER A 1033 -33.00 5.41 10.52
C SER A 1033 -34.53 5.37 10.55
N GLN A 1034 -35.13 5.02 11.69
CA GLN A 1034 -36.60 5.00 11.86
C GLN A 1034 -37.20 6.38 12.17
N ALA A 1035 -36.39 7.40 12.44
CA ALA A 1035 -36.88 8.70 12.87
C ALA A 1035 -37.87 9.36 11.90
N ILE A 1036 -37.79 9.06 10.60
CA ILE A 1036 -38.74 9.57 9.59
C ILE A 1036 -40.17 9.01 9.79
N ALA A 1037 -40.31 7.81 10.35
CA ALA A 1037 -41.60 7.11 10.47
C ALA A 1037 -42.57 7.75 11.48
N LYS A 1038 -42.13 8.73 12.29
CA LYS A 1038 -43.00 9.46 13.22
C LYS A 1038 -43.88 10.50 12.52
N TYR A 1039 -43.58 10.83 11.27
CA TYR A 1039 -44.33 11.79 10.48
C TYR A 1039 -45.40 11.07 9.66
N SER A 1040 -46.57 11.67 9.54
CA SER A 1040 -47.67 11.12 8.71
C SER A 1040 -47.87 11.90 7.42
N GLN A 1041 -47.07 12.94 7.18
CA GLN A 1041 -47.09 13.76 5.97
C GLN A 1041 -46.04 13.29 4.95
N PRO A 1042 -46.30 13.42 3.63
CA PRO A 1042 -45.32 13.10 2.59
C PRO A 1042 -44.19 14.12 2.50
N PHE A 1043 -42.99 13.63 2.22
CA PHE A 1043 -41.81 14.44 1.88
C PHE A 1043 -41.52 14.33 0.38
N ASP A 1044 -41.32 15.47 -0.29
CA ASP A 1044 -41.02 15.52 -1.72
C ASP A 1044 -39.51 15.61 -2.00
N PHE A 1045 -38.72 15.99 -1.00
CA PHE A 1045 -37.26 15.94 -1.07
C PHE A 1045 -36.65 15.42 0.24
N ILE A 1046 -35.87 14.35 0.16
CA ILE A 1046 -35.23 13.72 1.32
C ILE A 1046 -33.71 13.72 1.11
N LEU A 1047 -32.97 14.25 2.08
CA LEU A 1047 -31.51 14.15 2.13
C LEU A 1047 -31.07 12.95 2.99
N VAL A 1048 -30.16 12.15 2.45
CA VAL A 1048 -29.41 11.12 3.17
C VAL A 1048 -27.93 11.49 3.14
N ASP A 1049 -27.49 12.21 4.18
CA ASP A 1049 -26.12 12.70 4.41
C ASP A 1049 -25.60 12.31 5.81
N GLY A 1050 -26.39 11.55 6.55
CA GLY A 1050 -26.14 11.12 7.92
C GLY A 1050 -25.58 9.70 8.01
N ARG A 1051 -25.69 9.13 9.21
CA ARG A 1051 -25.27 7.75 9.51
C ARG A 1051 -26.29 6.74 8.96
N PHE A 1052 -25.90 5.47 8.88
CA PHE A 1052 -26.78 4.36 8.48
C PHE A 1052 -27.39 4.55 7.08
N ARG A 1053 -26.62 5.05 6.10
CA ARG A 1053 -27.14 5.51 4.79
C ARG A 1053 -28.02 4.50 4.07
N VAL A 1054 -27.70 3.21 4.12
CA VAL A 1054 -28.54 2.16 3.51
C VAL A 1054 -29.88 2.07 4.24
N ALA A 1055 -29.86 1.99 5.57
CA ALA A 1055 -31.06 1.88 6.38
C ALA A 1055 -31.93 3.15 6.27
N CYS A 1056 -31.34 4.34 6.35
CA CYS A 1056 -32.03 5.62 6.15
C CYS A 1056 -32.69 5.71 4.77
N THR A 1057 -32.03 5.20 3.73
CA THR A 1057 -32.61 5.14 2.37
C THR A 1057 -33.79 4.18 2.33
N MET A 1058 -33.71 3.00 2.96
CA MET A 1058 -34.85 2.07 3.02
C MET A 1058 -36.03 2.67 3.78
N SER A 1059 -35.79 3.33 4.91
CA SER A 1059 -36.84 4.03 5.66
C SER A 1059 -37.49 5.16 4.85
N ALA A 1060 -36.69 5.93 4.11
CA ALA A 1060 -37.20 6.97 3.21
C ALA A 1060 -38.12 6.40 2.12
N ILE A 1061 -37.74 5.26 1.53
CA ILE A 1061 -38.58 4.56 0.54
C ILE A 1061 -39.88 4.09 1.18
N LEU A 1062 -39.83 3.44 2.34
CA LEU A 1062 -41.04 2.97 3.05
C LEU A 1062 -41.99 4.13 3.36
N HIS A 1063 -41.46 5.24 3.87
CA HIS A 1063 -42.24 6.44 4.18
C HIS A 1063 -42.94 7.03 2.96
N ILE A 1064 -42.22 7.19 1.85
CA ILE A 1064 -42.81 7.73 0.61
C ILE A 1064 -43.90 6.79 0.08
N LEU A 1065 -43.69 5.47 0.15
CA LEU A 1065 -44.70 4.50 -0.27
C LEU A 1065 -45.97 4.53 0.60
N ASP A 1066 -45.85 4.91 1.87
CA ASP A 1066 -46.98 4.95 2.80
C ASP A 1066 -47.80 6.23 2.72
N TYR A 1067 -47.18 7.35 2.37
CA TYR A 1067 -47.80 8.68 2.53
C TYR A 1067 -47.84 9.53 1.25
N SER A 1068 -47.20 9.12 0.16
CA SER A 1068 -47.22 9.86 -1.11
C SER A 1068 -48.13 9.20 -2.15
N ASP A 1069 -49.13 9.94 -2.64
CA ASP A 1069 -50.03 9.49 -3.71
C ASP A 1069 -49.29 9.25 -5.05
N GLU A 1070 -48.18 9.97 -5.28
CA GLU A 1070 -47.31 9.83 -6.45
C GLU A 1070 -45.85 9.63 -6.03
N ALA A 1071 -45.50 8.43 -5.57
CA ALA A 1071 -44.16 8.08 -5.07
C ALA A 1071 -42.99 8.39 -6.04
N SER A 1072 -43.26 8.50 -7.36
CA SER A 1072 -42.27 8.87 -8.37
C SER A 1072 -41.88 10.34 -8.37
N ASP A 1073 -42.65 11.21 -7.70
CA ASP A 1073 -42.40 12.65 -7.63
C ASP A 1073 -41.43 13.02 -6.51
N ALA A 1074 -41.36 12.19 -5.47
CA ALA A 1074 -40.37 12.34 -4.41
C ALA A 1074 -38.94 12.16 -4.96
N ARG A 1075 -38.00 12.90 -4.37
CA ARG A 1075 -36.58 12.83 -4.71
C ARG A 1075 -35.75 12.52 -3.48
N ILE A 1076 -34.89 11.51 -3.58
CA ILE A 1076 -33.94 11.15 -2.53
C ILE A 1076 -32.56 11.57 -3.00
N PHE A 1077 -31.93 12.50 -2.29
CA PHE A 1077 -30.54 12.89 -2.51
C PHE A 1077 -29.66 12.12 -1.52
N ILE A 1078 -28.73 11.32 -2.02
CA ILE A 1078 -27.79 10.56 -1.19
C ILE A 1078 -26.39 11.10 -1.44
N HIS A 1079 -25.78 11.68 -0.42
CA HIS A 1079 -24.41 12.23 -0.47
C HIS A 1079 -23.37 11.12 -0.20
N ASP A 1080 -22.17 11.24 -0.80
CA ASP A 1080 -21.08 10.28 -0.66
C ASP A 1080 -21.54 8.84 -0.94
N PHE A 1081 -22.18 8.66 -2.10
CA PHE A 1081 -22.86 7.43 -2.54
C PHE A 1081 -22.09 6.65 -3.60
N TRP A 1082 -21.77 7.26 -4.75
CA TRP A 1082 -21.32 6.53 -5.95
C TRP A 1082 -19.91 5.93 -5.86
N ASN A 1083 -19.11 6.44 -4.94
CA ASN A 1083 -17.79 5.96 -4.57
C ASN A 1083 -17.84 4.81 -3.53
N ARG A 1084 -19.03 4.39 -3.09
CA ARG A 1084 -19.23 3.42 -2.01
C ARG A 1084 -20.14 2.26 -2.44
N PRO A 1085 -19.56 1.19 -3.03
CA PRO A 1085 -20.33 0.08 -3.60
C PRO A 1085 -21.27 -0.62 -2.63
N HIS A 1086 -20.99 -0.61 -1.32
CA HIS A 1086 -21.85 -1.22 -0.30
C HIS A 1086 -23.20 -0.51 -0.15
N TYR A 1087 -23.32 0.74 -0.59
CA TYR A 1087 -24.61 1.45 -0.63
C TYR A 1087 -25.45 1.07 -1.83
N HIS A 1088 -24.85 0.53 -2.89
CA HIS A 1088 -25.54 0.24 -4.15
C HIS A 1088 -26.63 -0.85 -4.02
N VAL A 1089 -26.69 -1.55 -2.88
CA VAL A 1089 -27.82 -2.43 -2.54
C VAL A 1089 -29.17 -1.70 -2.60
N VAL A 1090 -29.20 -0.38 -2.39
CA VAL A 1090 -30.43 0.41 -2.48
C VAL A 1090 -30.87 0.68 -3.92
N LEU A 1091 -29.97 0.56 -4.91
CA LEU A 1091 -30.27 0.86 -6.32
C LEU A 1091 -31.32 -0.07 -6.94
N GLN A 1092 -31.55 -1.23 -6.35
CA GLN A 1092 -32.63 -2.11 -6.79
C GLN A 1092 -34.03 -1.52 -6.56
N PHE A 1093 -34.13 -0.43 -5.78
CA PHE A 1093 -35.38 0.26 -5.46
C PHE A 1093 -35.41 1.72 -5.96
N LEU A 1094 -34.31 2.19 -6.57
CA LEU A 1094 -34.13 3.58 -6.96
C LEU A 1094 -33.79 3.70 -8.45
N GLU A 1095 -34.46 4.62 -9.13
CA GLU A 1095 -34.08 5.08 -10.46
C GLU A 1095 -33.20 6.34 -10.32
N THR A 1096 -32.04 6.32 -10.97
CA THR A 1096 -31.12 7.48 -10.96
C THR A 1096 -31.70 8.61 -11.82
N VAL A 1097 -31.87 9.79 -11.21
CA VAL A 1097 -32.30 11.01 -11.90
C VAL A 1097 -31.09 11.79 -12.38
N GLU A 1098 -30.13 12.01 -11.48
CA GLU A 1098 -28.90 12.72 -11.79
C GLU A 1098 -27.77 12.24 -10.88
N LYS A 1099 -26.56 12.15 -11.42
CA LYS A 1099 -25.34 11.78 -10.69
C LYS A 1099 -24.32 12.90 -10.86
N VAL A 1100 -23.71 13.33 -9.76
CA VAL A 1100 -22.60 14.28 -9.76
C VAL A 1100 -21.59 13.82 -8.73
N GLU A 1101 -20.36 13.57 -9.18
CA GLU A 1101 -19.23 13.15 -8.32
C GLU A 1101 -19.62 11.99 -7.40
N THR A 1102 -19.67 12.21 -6.08
CA THR A 1102 -20.03 11.18 -5.11
C THR A 1102 -21.52 11.15 -4.82
N ALA A 1103 -22.27 12.22 -5.10
CA ALA A 1103 -23.70 12.32 -4.80
C ALA A 1103 -24.62 11.79 -5.91
N GLY A 1104 -25.75 11.23 -5.50
CA GLY A 1104 -26.82 10.80 -6.41
C GLY A 1104 -28.17 11.40 -6.03
N LEU A 1105 -28.91 11.84 -7.04
CA LEU A 1105 -30.32 12.21 -6.94
C LEU A 1105 -31.15 11.09 -7.54
N PHE A 1106 -32.10 10.56 -6.77
CA PHE A 1106 -32.87 9.38 -7.12
C PHE A 1106 -34.37 9.65 -7.03
N LYS A 1107 -35.15 8.85 -7.75
CA LYS A 1107 -36.60 8.68 -7.54
C LYS A 1107 -36.88 7.20 -7.29
N ILE A 1108 -38.04 6.91 -6.73
CA ILE A 1108 -38.43 5.54 -6.40
C ILE A 1108 -38.75 4.75 -7.68
N SER A 1109 -38.22 3.53 -7.79
CA SER A 1109 -38.49 2.62 -8.91
C SER A 1109 -39.95 2.14 -8.93
N LYS A 1110 -40.45 1.78 -10.12
CA LYS A 1110 -41.77 1.15 -10.25
C LYS A 1110 -41.76 -0.30 -9.72
N ASN A 1111 -42.85 -0.74 -9.09
CA ASN A 1111 -43.06 -2.11 -8.58
C ASN A 1111 -42.07 -2.56 -7.48
N ILE A 1112 -42.01 -1.83 -6.36
CA ILE A 1112 -41.16 -2.19 -5.23
C ILE A 1112 -41.71 -3.38 -4.45
N ASN A 1113 -40.85 -4.37 -4.20
CA ASN A 1113 -41.12 -5.42 -3.22
C ASN A 1113 -40.87 -4.87 -1.80
N ARG A 1114 -41.95 -4.56 -1.09
CA ARG A 1114 -41.92 -3.98 0.25
C ARG A 1114 -41.24 -4.89 1.29
N GLU A 1115 -41.49 -6.20 1.25
CA GLU A 1115 -40.86 -7.16 2.17
C GLU A 1115 -39.34 -7.15 2.02
N LYS A 1116 -38.85 -7.00 0.78
CA LYS A 1116 -37.41 -6.91 0.50
C LYS A 1116 -36.79 -5.61 1.01
N VAL A 1117 -37.52 -4.50 0.95
CA VAL A 1117 -37.08 -3.21 1.53
C VAL A 1117 -36.94 -3.34 3.05
N VAL A 1118 -37.92 -3.97 3.72
CA VAL A 1118 -37.88 -4.23 5.17
C VAL A 1118 -36.70 -5.15 5.54
N SER A 1119 -36.51 -6.24 4.80
CA SER A 1119 -35.41 -7.18 5.05
C SER A 1119 -34.03 -6.52 4.92
N ILE A 1120 -33.83 -5.64 3.94
CA ILE A 1120 -32.57 -4.90 3.77
C ILE A 1120 -32.44 -3.85 4.86
N TRP A 1121 -33.53 -3.20 5.26
CA TRP A 1121 -33.49 -2.30 6.41
C TRP A 1121 -33.01 -3.02 7.67
N GLU A 1122 -33.60 -4.17 8.03
CA GLU A 1122 -33.22 -4.97 9.21
C GLU A 1122 -31.74 -5.39 9.19
N GLN A 1123 -31.22 -5.75 8.03
CA GLN A 1123 -29.81 -6.14 7.86
C GLN A 1123 -28.85 -4.98 8.13
N TYR A 1124 -29.23 -3.75 7.78
CA TYR A 1124 -28.35 -2.58 7.80
C TYR A 1124 -28.65 -1.59 8.94
N ALA A 1125 -29.77 -1.76 9.67
CA ALA A 1125 -30.21 -0.86 10.75
C ALA A 1125 -29.27 -0.81 11.96
N ASN A 1126 -28.52 -1.89 12.23
CA ASN A 1126 -27.55 -1.98 13.32
C ASN A 1126 -26.10 -1.72 12.86
N GLN A 1127 -25.89 -1.29 11.61
CA GLN A 1127 -24.56 -1.13 11.03
C GLN A 1127 -24.29 0.35 10.72
N PRO A 1128 -23.46 1.05 11.49
CA PRO A 1128 -23.07 2.41 11.13
C PRO A 1128 -22.12 2.36 9.93
N GLN A 1129 -22.65 2.61 8.72
CA GLN A 1129 -21.88 2.55 7.46
C GLN A 1129 -21.20 3.86 7.08
#